data_AF-A0A7C6SAF4-F1
#
_entry.id   AF-A0A7C6SAF4-F1
#
_cell.length_a   1.000
_cell.length_b   1.000
_cell.length_c   1.000
_cell.angle_alpha   90.00
_cell.angle_beta   90.00
_cell.angle_gamma   90.00
#
_symmetry.space_group_name_H-M   'P 1'
#
loop_
_entity.id
_entity.type
_entity.pdbx_description
1 polymer ?
#
loop_
_entity_poly.entity_id
_entity_poly.type
_entity_poly.pdbx_seq_one_letter_code
_entity_poly.pdbx_strand_id
1 'polypeptide(L)'
;MRIAMAGNPNSGKTTVYNAVTGRMERVGNWAGVTIEKKEFPIKKEYYSGREELIAVDLPGAYSMSPYTSEESITSKYIKDEKPDVIINITDATNLRRSLFLTTQLLELGIPVVVALNKSDINESKKNKIDIEKLSVLLGCPVVKTVATENKGLKEMMEAAVSLFGKEQKAPYSEKGVNLSDKKSVEEADRKRFEFVDSIVSKVETRTVLTKEINKGDYIDAVLTNPVGGLVIFAGVMFLVFWISQAKVGPFLADTLVGWIETFQEYIGSLMAGSSPFLYALVVDGIIGGVGAVIGFLPLIMVMFFLIALLEDCGYMSRAAVVLDPIFKKVGLSGKSVIPFVIGTGCSIPAIMACRTIRNERERRSTAVLASFMPCGAKLPVIALFAGAFFSDETWVGPLMYFVGIALIFFGALLINAVTGYKNRKSFFIIELPEYKVPSLKVAFLSMLNRGWAYIVKAATIILVCNTAVQLMQSFTWSFDVVEVAGDSILASIAHPFAYLLIPIVGVLSWQLAAAAITGLIAKENVVGTLAVTFVGLQNLIDTEEFALMEGAGEDVAAVFAITKIAALAYLMFNLYTPPCFAAIGAMNSELRSKKWLWGAIGLQMGTGYTIGYLVYQIGTLVTTGSFGPGFVGGLIAVLVFAGVIIYLINNTKKKMASEYTLNTGTL
;
A
#
# COMPACT_ATOMS: atom_id res chain seq x y z
N MET A 1 -38.15 -16.15 1.28
CA MET A 1 -36.95 -16.99 1.00
C MET A 1 -35.73 -16.10 0.74
N ARG A 2 -34.62 -16.35 1.44
CA ARG A 2 -33.33 -15.66 1.26
C ARG A 2 -32.42 -16.46 0.34
N ILE A 3 -32.00 -15.83 -0.75
CA ILE A 3 -31.12 -16.42 -1.76
C ILE A 3 -29.78 -15.69 -1.72
N ALA A 4 -28.74 -16.41 -1.32
CA ALA A 4 -27.39 -15.86 -1.28
C ALA A 4 -26.70 -16.03 -2.64
N MET A 5 -26.22 -14.93 -3.22
CA MET A 5 -25.42 -14.94 -4.45
C MET A 5 -23.94 -15.00 -4.08
N ALA A 6 -23.33 -16.17 -4.29
CA ALA A 6 -21.91 -16.42 -4.08
C ALA A 6 -21.19 -16.57 -5.44
N GLY A 7 -19.86 -16.43 -5.45
CA GLY A 7 -19.07 -16.64 -6.66
C GLY A 7 -17.70 -15.99 -6.57
N ASN A 8 -16.83 -16.30 -7.53
CA ASN A 8 -15.52 -15.66 -7.58
C ASN A 8 -15.59 -14.18 -7.95
N PRO A 9 -14.58 -13.39 -7.54
CA PRO A 9 -14.38 -12.06 -8.11
C PRO A 9 -14.35 -12.11 -9.63
N ASN A 10 -15.03 -11.16 -10.28
CA ASN A 10 -15.16 -11.04 -11.75
C ASN A 10 -15.94 -12.17 -12.45
N SER A 11 -16.66 -13.05 -11.75
CA SER A 11 -17.54 -14.05 -12.38
C SER A 11 -18.83 -13.47 -12.98
N GLY A 12 -19.06 -12.16 -12.82
CA GLY A 12 -20.27 -11.46 -13.26
C GLY A 12 -21.40 -11.44 -12.23
N LYS A 13 -21.11 -11.79 -10.97
CA LYS A 13 -22.06 -11.78 -9.85
C LYS A 13 -22.84 -10.47 -9.71
N THR A 14 -22.16 -9.32 -9.67
CA THR A 14 -22.83 -8.01 -9.55
C THR A 14 -23.73 -7.71 -10.75
N THR A 15 -23.36 -8.17 -11.95
CA THR A 15 -24.20 -8.04 -13.14
C THR A 15 -25.47 -8.86 -13.02
N VAL A 16 -25.37 -10.11 -12.55
CA VAL A 16 -26.53 -10.98 -12.28
C VAL A 16 -27.42 -10.37 -11.20
N TYR A 17 -26.82 -9.91 -10.08
CA TYR A 17 -27.55 -9.27 -8.99
C TYR A 17 -28.34 -8.04 -9.46
N ASN A 18 -27.71 -7.17 -10.25
CA ASN A 18 -28.36 -5.98 -10.82
C ASN A 18 -29.48 -6.35 -11.80
N ALA A 19 -29.28 -7.39 -12.62
CA ALA A 19 -30.30 -7.85 -13.57
C ALA A 19 -31.57 -8.35 -12.87
N VAL A 20 -31.42 -9.11 -11.78
CA VAL A 20 -32.57 -9.69 -11.07
C VAL A 20 -33.24 -8.73 -10.08
N THR A 21 -32.51 -7.77 -9.51
CA THR A 21 -33.05 -6.78 -8.55
C THR A 21 -33.47 -5.46 -9.22
N GLY A 22 -32.94 -5.15 -10.41
CA GLY A 22 -33.18 -3.87 -11.10
C GLY A 22 -32.38 -2.69 -10.55
N ARG A 23 -31.41 -2.91 -9.66
CA ARG A 23 -30.53 -1.87 -9.14
C ARG A 23 -29.35 -1.63 -10.07
N MET A 24 -28.79 -0.41 -10.04
CA MET A 24 -27.51 -0.08 -10.69
C MET A 24 -26.41 -0.01 -9.65
N GLU A 25 -26.17 -1.11 -8.94
CA GLU A 25 -25.06 -1.17 -7.98
C GLU A 25 -23.74 -1.26 -8.73
N ARG A 26 -22.77 -0.42 -8.36
CA ARG A 26 -21.37 -0.58 -8.79
C ARG A 26 -20.67 -1.56 -7.85
N VAL A 27 -19.60 -2.20 -8.34
CA VAL A 27 -18.70 -3.01 -7.51
C VAL A 27 -18.14 -2.10 -6.41
N GLY A 28 -18.71 -2.20 -5.21
CA GLY A 28 -18.38 -1.38 -4.05
C GLY A 28 -17.48 -2.15 -3.08
N ASN A 29 -16.54 -1.43 -2.47
CA ASN A 29 -15.59 -1.98 -1.50
C ASN A 29 -16.31 -2.43 -0.22
N TRP A 30 -16.36 -3.74 0.04
CA TRP A 30 -16.76 -4.34 1.32
C TRP A 30 -15.71 -4.14 2.45
N ALA A 31 -14.88 -3.09 2.34
CA ALA A 31 -13.77 -2.85 3.25
C ALA A 31 -14.12 -1.79 4.29
N GLY A 32 -14.44 -2.22 5.52
CA GLY A 32 -14.10 -1.44 6.72
C GLY A 32 -15.13 -0.50 7.36
N VAL A 33 -16.44 -0.68 7.20
CA VAL A 33 -17.46 -0.11 8.12
C VAL A 33 -18.73 -0.96 8.11
N THR A 34 -19.55 -0.82 9.18
CA THR A 34 -20.84 -1.49 9.46
C THR A 34 -21.48 -2.10 8.22
N ILE A 35 -21.54 -3.43 8.19
CA ILE A 35 -22.05 -4.21 7.08
C ILE A 35 -23.54 -3.88 6.92
N GLU A 36 -23.87 -2.91 6.07
CA GLU A 36 -25.20 -2.83 5.48
C GLU A 36 -25.32 -4.04 4.55
N LYS A 37 -26.03 -5.06 5.04
CA LYS A 37 -26.37 -6.24 4.25
C LYS A 37 -27.12 -5.76 3.01
N LYS A 38 -26.56 -6.02 1.82
CA LYS A 38 -27.20 -5.70 0.55
C LYS A 38 -28.27 -6.76 0.27
N GLU A 39 -29.45 -6.55 0.84
CA GLU A 39 -30.62 -7.40 0.67
C GLU A 39 -31.68 -6.62 -0.11
N PHE A 40 -32.07 -7.10 -1.29
CA PHE A 40 -33.14 -6.50 -2.07
C PHE A 40 -34.12 -7.55 -2.57
N PRO A 41 -35.42 -7.21 -2.69
CA PRO A 41 -36.39 -8.09 -3.29
C PRO A 41 -36.08 -8.30 -4.77
N ILE A 42 -36.28 -9.53 -5.24
CA ILE A 42 -36.12 -9.91 -6.64
C ILE A 42 -37.34 -9.44 -7.44
N LYS A 43 -37.15 -9.03 -8.70
CA LYS A 43 -38.28 -8.68 -9.58
C LYS A 43 -39.21 -9.86 -9.80
N LYS A 44 -40.52 -9.60 -9.74
CA LYS A 44 -41.59 -10.60 -9.97
C LYS A 44 -41.54 -11.28 -11.36
N GLU A 45 -40.85 -10.69 -12.33
CA GLU A 45 -40.67 -11.29 -13.66
C GLU A 45 -39.85 -12.59 -13.64
N TYR A 46 -39.03 -12.80 -12.59
CA TYR A 46 -38.13 -13.94 -12.48
C TYR A 46 -38.66 -15.08 -11.59
N TYR A 47 -39.87 -14.97 -11.03
CA TYR A 47 -40.47 -16.03 -10.23
C TYR A 47 -42.01 -15.97 -10.23
N SER A 48 -42.68 -17.12 -10.19
CA SER A 48 -44.14 -17.22 -10.30
C SER A 48 -44.87 -17.48 -8.97
N GLY A 49 -44.14 -17.45 -7.83
CA GLY A 49 -44.66 -17.77 -6.49
C GLY A 49 -45.24 -16.57 -5.72
N ARG A 50 -45.99 -16.86 -4.64
CA ARG A 50 -46.52 -15.85 -3.71
C ARG A 50 -45.50 -15.37 -2.66
N GLU A 51 -44.42 -16.11 -2.44
CA GLU A 51 -43.40 -15.77 -1.45
C GLU A 51 -42.44 -14.69 -1.97
N GLU A 52 -42.08 -13.75 -1.09
CA GLU A 52 -41.07 -12.76 -1.39
C GLU A 52 -39.67 -13.40 -1.40
N LEU A 53 -38.98 -13.25 -2.54
CA LEU A 53 -37.60 -13.68 -2.71
C LEU A 53 -36.67 -12.49 -2.44
N ILE A 54 -35.76 -12.66 -1.49
CA ILE A 54 -34.76 -11.66 -1.13
C ILE A 54 -33.41 -12.14 -1.65
N ALA A 55 -32.82 -11.39 -2.58
CA ALA A 55 -31.45 -11.63 -3.04
C ALA A 55 -30.46 -10.96 -2.10
N VAL A 56 -29.42 -11.69 -1.72
CA VAL A 56 -28.32 -11.17 -0.92
C VAL A 56 -27.02 -11.29 -1.70
N ASP A 57 -26.40 -10.16 -1.98
CA ASP A 57 -25.11 -10.14 -2.67
C ASP A 57 -23.98 -10.41 -1.67
N LEU A 58 -23.30 -11.55 -1.79
CA LEU A 58 -22.12 -11.83 -0.97
C LEU A 58 -20.86 -11.29 -1.66
N PRO A 59 -19.83 -10.86 -0.90
CA PRO A 59 -18.54 -10.53 -1.48
C PRO A 59 -17.99 -11.67 -2.35
N GLY A 60 -17.28 -11.30 -3.42
CA GLY A 60 -16.60 -12.30 -4.25
C GLY A 60 -15.54 -13.04 -3.44
N ALA A 61 -15.58 -14.36 -3.45
CA ALA A 61 -14.69 -15.22 -2.65
C ALA A 61 -14.00 -16.24 -3.55
N TYR A 62 -12.75 -16.61 -3.26
CA TYR A 62 -12.12 -17.77 -3.91
C TYR A 62 -12.26 -19.04 -3.07
N SER A 63 -12.41 -18.86 -1.76
CA SER A 63 -12.61 -19.95 -0.80
C SER A 63 -13.56 -19.52 0.32
N MET A 64 -14.11 -20.50 1.04
CA MET A 64 -14.82 -20.31 2.31
C MET A 64 -13.86 -20.14 3.50
N SER A 65 -12.55 -20.24 3.25
CA SER A 65 -11.54 -20.01 4.26
C SER A 65 -11.34 -18.50 4.45
N PRO A 66 -11.33 -18.00 5.70
CA PRO A 66 -11.33 -16.57 6.00
C PRO A 66 -9.93 -15.95 5.83
N TYR A 67 -9.39 -15.98 4.60
CA TYR A 67 -8.08 -15.41 4.28
C TYR A 67 -8.16 -13.93 3.92
N THR A 68 -9.25 -13.53 3.25
CA THR A 68 -9.57 -12.13 2.96
C THR A 68 -10.77 -11.65 3.77
N SER A 69 -10.93 -10.33 3.90
CA SER A 69 -12.12 -9.75 4.54
C SER A 69 -13.40 -10.15 3.82
N GLU A 70 -13.35 -10.23 2.49
CA GLU A 70 -14.46 -10.68 1.63
C GLU A 70 -14.85 -12.13 1.95
N GLU A 71 -13.89 -13.05 1.97
CA GLU A 71 -14.13 -14.45 2.31
C GLU A 71 -14.60 -14.64 3.76
N SER A 72 -14.08 -13.83 4.69
CA SER A 72 -14.54 -13.86 6.09
C SER A 72 -16.00 -13.39 6.21
N ILE A 73 -16.42 -12.38 5.45
CA ILE A 73 -17.81 -11.91 5.44
C ILE A 73 -18.71 -12.97 4.80
N THR A 74 -18.33 -13.51 3.65
CA THR A 74 -19.07 -14.58 2.95
C THR A 74 -19.21 -15.81 3.85
N SER A 75 -18.12 -16.27 4.48
CA SER A 75 -18.18 -17.41 5.39
C SER A 75 -19.00 -17.13 6.64
N LYS A 76 -18.90 -15.94 7.22
CA LYS A 76 -19.65 -15.58 8.43
C LYS A 76 -21.14 -15.48 8.13
N TYR A 77 -21.51 -14.81 7.03
CA TYR A 77 -22.90 -14.69 6.62
C TYR A 77 -23.55 -16.07 6.40
N ILE A 78 -22.90 -16.95 5.62
CA ILE A 78 -23.50 -18.26 5.31
C ILE A 78 -23.66 -19.11 6.57
N LYS A 79 -22.73 -19.03 7.53
CA LYS A 79 -22.78 -19.78 8.80
C LYS A 79 -23.79 -19.22 9.79
N ASP A 80 -23.84 -17.90 9.95
CA ASP A 80 -24.65 -17.23 10.97
C ASP A 80 -26.11 -17.06 10.51
N GLU A 81 -26.31 -16.65 9.26
CA GLU A 81 -27.65 -16.31 8.71
C GLU A 81 -28.34 -17.49 8.02
N LYS A 82 -27.60 -18.56 7.69
CA LYS A 82 -28.10 -19.79 7.05
C LYS A 82 -29.11 -19.51 5.92
N PRO A 83 -28.66 -18.99 4.76
CA PRO A 83 -29.56 -18.72 3.64
C PRO A 83 -30.27 -20.00 3.19
N ASP A 84 -31.48 -19.84 2.64
CA ASP A 84 -32.32 -20.98 2.24
C ASP A 84 -31.74 -21.71 1.02
N VAL A 85 -31.17 -20.95 0.07
CA VAL A 85 -30.53 -21.46 -1.15
C VAL A 85 -29.36 -20.56 -1.53
N ILE A 86 -28.29 -21.15 -2.07
CA ILE A 86 -27.13 -20.45 -2.60
C ILE A 86 -27.15 -20.53 -4.13
N ILE A 87 -27.11 -19.38 -4.81
CA ILE A 87 -26.81 -19.33 -6.24
C ILE A 87 -25.31 -19.03 -6.37
N ASN A 88 -24.55 -20.01 -6.84
CA ASN A 88 -23.14 -19.88 -7.07
C ASN A 88 -22.85 -19.50 -8.53
N ILE A 89 -22.42 -18.27 -8.75
CA ILE A 89 -22.13 -17.69 -10.06
C ILE A 89 -20.68 -17.99 -10.43
N THR A 90 -20.53 -18.94 -11.36
CA THR A 90 -19.26 -19.51 -11.83
C THR A 90 -18.91 -18.96 -13.21
N ASP A 91 -17.61 -18.78 -13.50
CA ASP A 91 -17.13 -18.32 -14.81
C ASP A 91 -16.88 -19.51 -15.73
N ALA A 92 -17.67 -19.63 -16.81
CA ALA A 92 -17.56 -20.69 -17.79
C ALA A 92 -16.17 -20.75 -18.46
N THR A 93 -15.48 -19.62 -18.59
CA THR A 93 -14.14 -19.57 -19.21
C THR A 93 -13.04 -20.11 -18.29
N ASN A 94 -13.29 -20.13 -16.97
CA ASN A 94 -12.37 -20.56 -15.93
C ASN A 94 -13.04 -21.54 -14.95
N LEU A 95 -13.57 -22.63 -15.50
CA LEU A 95 -14.39 -23.60 -14.77
C LEU A 95 -13.65 -24.21 -13.56
N ARG A 96 -12.41 -24.68 -13.75
CA ARG A 96 -11.58 -25.29 -12.70
C ARG A 96 -11.48 -24.43 -11.43
N ARG A 97 -11.22 -23.14 -11.61
CA ARG A 97 -11.11 -22.19 -10.50
C ARG A 97 -12.45 -21.98 -9.79
N SER A 98 -13.51 -21.88 -10.58
CA SER A 98 -14.86 -21.66 -10.06
C SER A 98 -15.36 -22.84 -9.23
N LEU A 99 -15.08 -24.05 -9.69
CA LEU A 99 -15.51 -25.28 -9.00
C LEU A 99 -14.82 -25.49 -7.65
N PHE A 100 -13.65 -24.90 -7.40
CA PHE A 100 -13.01 -24.97 -6.09
C PHE A 100 -13.92 -24.39 -4.99
N LEU A 101 -14.43 -23.17 -5.17
CA LEU A 101 -15.41 -22.58 -4.25
C LEU A 101 -16.71 -23.39 -4.22
N THR A 102 -17.18 -23.86 -5.38
CA THR A 102 -18.42 -24.67 -5.48
C THR A 102 -18.38 -25.87 -4.56
N THR A 103 -17.28 -26.63 -4.54
CA THR A 103 -17.17 -27.81 -3.68
C THR A 103 -17.28 -27.47 -2.19
N GLN A 104 -16.75 -26.31 -1.77
CA GLN A 104 -16.85 -25.86 -0.38
C GLN A 104 -18.26 -25.39 -0.02
N LEU A 105 -18.99 -24.78 -0.96
CA LEU A 105 -20.38 -24.39 -0.75
C LEU A 105 -21.30 -25.62 -0.64
N LEU A 106 -21.06 -26.65 -1.47
CA LEU A 106 -21.83 -27.91 -1.44
C LEU A 106 -21.67 -28.67 -0.11
N GLU A 107 -20.54 -28.50 0.58
CA GLU A 107 -20.26 -29.10 1.90
C GLU A 107 -21.05 -28.48 3.06
N LEU A 108 -21.65 -27.30 2.86
CA LEU A 108 -22.40 -26.60 3.91
C LEU A 108 -23.78 -27.22 4.16
N GLY A 109 -24.21 -28.16 3.30
CA GLY A 109 -25.54 -28.79 3.38
C GLY A 109 -26.70 -27.90 2.91
N ILE A 110 -26.41 -26.64 2.54
CA ILE A 110 -27.38 -25.70 1.97
C ILE A 110 -27.54 -26.00 0.47
N PRO A 111 -28.77 -26.03 -0.08
CA PRO A 111 -28.98 -26.23 -1.51
C PRO A 111 -28.25 -25.21 -2.38
N VAL A 112 -27.56 -25.69 -3.41
CA VAL A 112 -26.78 -24.86 -4.33
C VAL A 112 -27.36 -24.96 -5.74
N VAL A 113 -27.42 -23.84 -6.46
CA VAL A 113 -27.58 -23.80 -7.91
C VAL A 113 -26.33 -23.18 -8.52
N VAL A 114 -25.74 -23.84 -9.51
CA VAL A 114 -24.59 -23.31 -10.23
C VAL A 114 -25.07 -22.55 -11.45
N ALA A 115 -24.84 -21.23 -11.46
CA ALA A 115 -25.04 -20.38 -12.62
C ALA A 115 -23.72 -20.30 -13.39
N LEU A 116 -23.66 -20.93 -14.56
CA LEU A 116 -22.49 -20.98 -15.43
C LEU A 116 -22.49 -19.75 -16.36
N ASN A 117 -21.94 -18.65 -15.84
CA ASN A 117 -21.99 -17.33 -16.47
C ASN A 117 -20.87 -17.14 -17.51
N LYS A 118 -21.01 -16.14 -18.39
CA LYS A 118 -20.12 -15.90 -19.55
C LYS A 118 -20.09 -17.08 -20.54
N SER A 119 -21.21 -17.77 -20.68
CA SER A 119 -21.34 -18.91 -21.59
C SER A 119 -21.09 -18.52 -23.05
N ASP A 120 -21.47 -17.30 -23.44
CA ASP A 120 -21.19 -16.67 -24.74
C ASP A 120 -19.69 -16.57 -25.05
N ILE A 121 -18.89 -16.11 -24.08
CA ILE A 121 -17.44 -16.00 -24.23
C ILE A 121 -16.82 -17.40 -24.33
N ASN A 122 -17.29 -18.37 -23.55
CA ASN A 122 -16.79 -19.74 -23.64
C ASN A 122 -17.10 -20.39 -25.00
N GLU A 123 -18.29 -20.15 -25.54
CA GLU A 123 -18.71 -20.64 -26.87
C GLU A 123 -17.94 -19.96 -28.01
N SER A 124 -17.66 -18.66 -27.91
CA SER A 124 -16.80 -17.94 -28.90
C SER A 124 -15.37 -18.50 -28.94
N LYS A 125 -14.85 -19.01 -27.82
CA LYS A 125 -13.57 -19.73 -27.72
C LYS A 125 -13.64 -21.18 -28.24
N LYS A 126 -14.81 -21.61 -28.72
CA LYS A 126 -15.14 -22.97 -29.19
C LYS A 126 -15.00 -24.07 -28.13
N ASN A 127 -14.94 -23.71 -26.85
CA ASN A 127 -14.92 -24.68 -25.75
C ASN A 127 -16.32 -25.27 -25.53
N LYS A 128 -16.38 -26.55 -25.18
CA LYS A 128 -17.64 -27.24 -24.85
C LYS A 128 -17.63 -27.68 -23.38
N ILE A 129 -18.72 -27.40 -22.67
CA ILE A 129 -18.96 -27.87 -21.31
C ILE A 129 -20.25 -28.70 -21.33
N ASP A 130 -20.15 -29.95 -20.88
CA ASP A 130 -21.28 -30.85 -20.72
C ASP A 130 -22.03 -30.51 -19.41
N ILE A 131 -23.17 -29.83 -19.54
CA ILE A 131 -23.96 -29.32 -18.41
C ILE A 131 -24.61 -30.47 -17.64
N GLU A 132 -25.20 -31.44 -18.33
CA GLU A 132 -25.91 -32.55 -17.70
C GLU A 132 -24.95 -33.37 -16.86
N LYS A 133 -23.79 -33.69 -17.43
CA LYS A 133 -22.76 -34.44 -16.71
C LYS A 133 -22.17 -33.65 -15.55
N LEU A 134 -21.99 -32.33 -15.69
CA LEU A 134 -21.53 -31.46 -14.60
C LEU A 134 -22.56 -31.41 -13.45
N SER A 135 -23.85 -31.31 -13.78
CA SER A 135 -24.96 -31.33 -12.82
C SER A 135 -24.99 -32.64 -12.03
N VAL A 136 -24.83 -33.78 -12.71
CA VAL A 136 -24.77 -35.11 -12.08
C VAL A 136 -23.53 -35.25 -11.16
N LEU A 137 -22.35 -34.82 -11.61
CA LEU A 137 -21.11 -34.93 -10.84
C LEU A 137 -21.08 -34.03 -9.60
N LEU A 138 -21.69 -32.84 -9.68
CA LEU A 138 -21.78 -31.91 -8.55
C LEU A 138 -22.95 -32.23 -7.61
N GLY A 139 -23.96 -32.95 -8.10
CA GLY A 139 -25.18 -33.25 -7.35
C GLY A 139 -26.07 -32.02 -7.15
N CYS A 140 -26.00 -31.04 -8.04
CA CYS A 140 -26.77 -29.80 -7.97
C CYS A 140 -27.13 -29.28 -9.37
N PRO A 141 -28.26 -28.56 -9.55
CA PRO A 141 -28.62 -27.98 -10.84
C PRO A 141 -27.57 -27.01 -11.37
N VAL A 142 -27.26 -27.12 -12.67
CA VAL A 142 -26.34 -26.25 -13.39
C VAL A 142 -27.11 -25.57 -14.53
N VAL A 143 -27.11 -24.25 -14.57
CA VAL A 143 -27.83 -23.45 -15.58
C VAL A 143 -26.85 -22.53 -16.30
N LYS A 144 -26.87 -22.51 -17.63
CA LYS A 144 -26.09 -21.56 -18.43
C LYS A 144 -26.69 -20.16 -18.32
N THR A 145 -25.85 -19.17 -18.05
CA THR A 145 -26.29 -17.79 -17.96
C THR A 145 -25.40 -16.85 -18.78
N VAL A 146 -26.01 -15.78 -19.28
CA VAL A 146 -25.32 -14.63 -19.89
C VAL A 146 -25.89 -13.37 -19.26
N ALA A 147 -25.23 -12.87 -18.22
CA ALA A 147 -25.74 -11.77 -17.40
C ALA A 147 -25.93 -10.45 -18.18
N THR A 148 -25.15 -10.21 -19.24
CA THR A 148 -25.25 -9.02 -20.09
C THR A 148 -26.47 -9.03 -21.01
N GLU A 149 -26.97 -10.22 -21.37
CA GLU A 149 -28.11 -10.42 -22.26
C GLU A 149 -29.37 -10.90 -21.53
N ASN A 150 -29.33 -11.00 -20.19
CA ASN A 150 -30.39 -11.56 -19.34
C ASN A 150 -30.85 -12.98 -19.71
N LYS A 151 -30.00 -13.77 -20.38
CA LYS A 151 -30.32 -15.16 -20.77
C LYS A 151 -30.06 -16.13 -19.62
N GLY A 152 -30.97 -17.08 -19.42
CA GLY A 152 -30.88 -18.14 -18.41
C GLY A 152 -31.16 -17.71 -16.96
N LEU A 153 -31.40 -16.41 -16.70
CA LEU A 153 -31.65 -15.90 -15.36
C LEU A 153 -32.97 -16.42 -14.77
N LYS A 154 -34.02 -16.55 -15.58
CA LYS A 154 -35.32 -17.08 -15.14
C LYS A 154 -35.23 -18.57 -14.77
N GLU A 155 -34.59 -19.38 -15.61
CA GLU A 155 -34.34 -20.81 -15.36
C GLU A 155 -33.51 -21.03 -14.09
N MET A 156 -32.49 -20.19 -13.88
CA MET A 156 -31.67 -20.22 -12.66
C MET A 156 -32.50 -19.94 -11.40
N MET A 157 -33.42 -18.96 -11.46
CA MET A 157 -34.28 -18.62 -10.34
C MET A 157 -35.33 -19.70 -10.07
N GLU A 158 -35.95 -20.28 -11.10
CA GLU A 158 -36.88 -21.40 -10.97
C GLU A 158 -36.20 -22.62 -10.37
N ALA A 159 -34.95 -22.93 -10.78
CA ALA A 159 -34.14 -23.98 -10.19
C ALA A 159 -33.89 -23.72 -8.70
N ALA A 160 -33.56 -22.48 -8.31
CA ALA A 160 -33.32 -22.12 -6.91
C ALA A 160 -34.59 -22.30 -6.05
N VAL A 161 -35.76 -21.84 -6.53
CA VAL A 161 -37.03 -22.04 -5.82
C VAL A 161 -37.38 -23.53 -5.68
N SER A 162 -37.09 -24.35 -6.70
CA SER A 162 -37.35 -25.80 -6.66
C SER A 162 -36.51 -26.57 -5.63
N LEU A 163 -35.43 -25.97 -5.14
CA LEU A 163 -34.52 -26.55 -4.15
C LEU A 163 -34.84 -26.12 -2.71
N PHE A 164 -35.78 -25.19 -2.53
CA PHE A 164 -36.19 -24.73 -1.21
C PHE A 164 -36.62 -25.91 -0.32
N GLY A 165 -36.04 -26.00 0.88
CA GLY A 165 -36.32 -27.06 1.86
C GLY A 165 -35.71 -28.44 1.55
N LYS A 166 -34.89 -28.58 0.50
CA LYS A 166 -34.12 -29.81 0.23
C LYS A 166 -32.79 -29.79 0.98
N GLU A 167 -32.17 -30.95 1.15
CA GLU A 167 -30.79 -31.05 1.66
C GLU A 167 -29.81 -31.24 0.50
N GLN A 168 -28.67 -30.53 0.57
CA GLN A 168 -27.58 -30.71 -0.38
C GLN A 168 -26.63 -31.81 0.09
N LYS A 169 -26.47 -32.86 -0.71
CA LYS A 169 -25.39 -33.85 -0.51
C LYS A 169 -24.13 -33.39 -1.21
N ALA A 170 -23.03 -33.31 -0.47
CA ALA A 170 -21.76 -32.89 -1.01
C ALA A 170 -21.09 -34.06 -1.77
N PRO A 171 -20.62 -33.86 -3.01
CA PRO A 171 -19.93 -34.90 -3.79
C PRO A 171 -18.51 -35.19 -3.26
N TYR A 172 -17.98 -34.29 -2.44
CA TYR A 172 -16.69 -34.37 -1.77
C TYR A 172 -16.84 -33.75 -0.37
N SER A 173 -16.13 -34.28 0.63
CA SER A 173 -16.14 -33.73 1.99
C SER A 173 -14.81 -33.98 2.68
N GLU A 174 -14.20 -32.91 3.17
CA GLU A 174 -12.98 -32.97 3.99
C GLU A 174 -13.33 -32.85 5.48
N LYS A 175 -13.52 -33.99 6.15
CA LYS A 175 -13.73 -34.02 7.60
C LYS A 175 -12.38 -34.01 8.34
N GLY A 176 -12.26 -33.19 9.38
CA GLY A 176 -11.18 -33.28 10.37
C GLY A 176 -9.88 -32.53 10.04
N VAL A 177 -9.90 -31.54 9.13
CA VAL A 177 -8.71 -30.74 8.83
C VAL A 177 -8.34 -29.87 10.02
N ASN A 178 -7.13 -30.05 10.56
CA ASN A 178 -6.59 -29.16 11.56
C ASN A 178 -6.20 -27.83 10.91
N LEU A 179 -7.02 -26.79 11.08
CA LEU A 179 -6.80 -25.45 10.52
C LEU A 179 -5.60 -24.72 11.13
N SER A 180 -5.02 -25.23 12.23
CA SER A 180 -3.85 -24.63 12.88
C SER A 180 -2.51 -25.14 12.34
N ASP A 181 -2.51 -26.29 11.65
CA ASP A 181 -1.32 -26.84 11.01
C ASP A 181 -1.31 -26.54 9.50
N LYS A 182 -0.22 -25.94 9.04
CA LYS A 182 -0.04 -25.52 7.64
C LYS A 182 -0.04 -26.72 6.70
N LYS A 183 0.59 -27.83 7.10
CA LYS A 183 0.75 -28.99 6.22
C LYS A 183 -0.58 -29.69 5.98
N SER A 184 -1.42 -29.83 7.01
CA SER A 184 -2.74 -30.43 6.87
C SER A 184 -3.68 -29.61 5.98
N VAL A 185 -3.62 -28.28 6.04
CA VAL A 185 -4.43 -27.40 5.17
C VAL A 185 -3.96 -27.48 3.73
N GLU A 186 -2.65 -27.39 3.47
CA GLU A 186 -2.09 -27.48 2.11
C GLU A 186 -2.38 -28.85 1.46
N GLU A 187 -2.36 -29.93 2.24
CA GLU A 187 -2.65 -31.26 1.74
C GLU A 187 -4.15 -31.47 1.46
N ALA A 188 -5.03 -30.89 2.28
CA ALA A 188 -6.47 -30.87 2.01
C ALA A 188 -6.77 -30.08 0.71
N ASP A 189 -6.30 -28.84 0.61
CA ASP A 189 -6.52 -28.01 -0.58
C ASP A 189 -6.01 -28.71 -1.85
N ARG A 190 -4.86 -29.40 -1.79
CA ARG A 190 -4.34 -30.20 -2.90
C ARG A 190 -5.29 -31.34 -3.31
N LYS A 191 -5.80 -32.12 -2.35
CA LYS A 191 -6.76 -33.21 -2.64
C LYS A 191 -8.05 -32.67 -3.26
N ARG A 192 -8.53 -31.52 -2.79
CA ARG A 192 -9.68 -30.82 -3.39
C ARG A 192 -9.40 -30.36 -4.81
N PHE A 193 -8.21 -29.82 -5.09
CA PHE A 193 -7.82 -29.47 -6.46
C PHE A 193 -7.76 -30.70 -7.38
N GLU A 194 -7.21 -31.81 -6.90
CA GLU A 194 -7.18 -33.08 -7.66
C GLU A 194 -8.61 -33.59 -7.95
N PHE A 195 -9.52 -33.47 -6.99
CA PHE A 195 -10.94 -33.80 -7.19
C PHE A 195 -11.59 -32.89 -8.25
N VAL A 196 -11.42 -31.58 -8.14
CA VAL A 196 -11.96 -30.61 -9.11
C VAL A 196 -11.39 -30.86 -10.51
N ASP A 197 -10.09 -31.13 -10.63
CA ASP A 197 -9.44 -31.45 -11.90
C ASP A 197 -10.05 -32.71 -12.53
N SER A 198 -10.39 -33.71 -11.72
CA SER A 198 -11.06 -34.94 -12.20
C SER A 198 -12.48 -34.71 -12.73
N ILE A 199 -13.20 -33.73 -12.19
CA ILE A 199 -14.53 -33.33 -12.70
C ILE A 199 -14.35 -32.58 -14.02
N VAL A 200 -13.51 -31.54 -14.02
CA VAL A 200 -13.28 -30.68 -15.18
C VAL A 200 -12.83 -31.49 -16.39
N SER A 201 -11.90 -32.45 -16.21
CA SER A 201 -11.43 -33.30 -17.30
C SER A 201 -12.52 -34.18 -17.93
N LYS A 202 -13.61 -34.46 -17.20
CA LYS A 202 -14.73 -35.28 -17.68
C LYS A 202 -15.82 -34.48 -18.38
N VAL A 203 -15.91 -33.17 -18.12
CA VAL A 203 -17.02 -32.31 -18.59
C VAL A 203 -16.59 -31.23 -19.57
N GLU A 204 -15.33 -30.79 -19.53
CA GLU A 204 -14.83 -29.70 -20.35
C GLU A 204 -13.97 -30.25 -21.49
N THR A 205 -14.34 -29.91 -22.71
CA THR A 205 -13.52 -30.15 -23.91
C THR A 205 -13.07 -28.80 -24.45
N ARG A 206 -11.77 -28.52 -24.36
CA ARG A 206 -11.17 -27.27 -24.88
C ARG A 206 -10.64 -27.50 -26.29
N THR A 207 -11.05 -26.66 -27.23
CA THR A 207 -10.55 -26.65 -28.62
C THR A 207 -9.16 -26.04 -28.75
N VAL A 208 -8.84 -25.07 -27.90
CA VAL A 208 -7.48 -24.56 -27.73
C VAL A 208 -6.90 -25.25 -26.50
N LEU A 209 -6.11 -26.29 -26.72
CA LEU A 209 -5.26 -26.85 -25.69
C LEU A 209 -4.26 -25.77 -25.27
N THR A 210 -4.10 -25.52 -23.98
CA THR A 210 -3.07 -24.64 -23.37
C THR A 210 -1.63 -25.14 -23.60
N LYS A 211 -1.43 -25.97 -24.63
CA LYS A 211 -0.19 -26.64 -25.00
C LYS A 211 0.53 -25.90 -26.14
N GLU A 212 -0.15 -25.00 -26.85
CA GLU A 212 0.50 -24.09 -27.80
C GLU A 212 1.05 -22.89 -27.04
N ILE A 213 2.38 -22.89 -26.87
CA ILE A 213 3.13 -21.79 -26.24
C ILE A 213 2.97 -20.56 -27.12
N ASN A 214 2.26 -19.55 -26.63
CA ASN A 214 2.14 -18.27 -27.31
C ASN A 214 3.42 -17.43 -27.10
N LYS A 215 3.64 -16.40 -27.92
CA LYS A 215 4.76 -15.44 -27.71
C LYS A 215 4.74 -14.83 -26.30
N GLY A 216 3.56 -14.65 -25.72
CA GLY A 216 3.39 -14.19 -24.34
C GLY A 216 3.95 -15.16 -23.30
N ASP A 217 3.84 -16.47 -23.52
CA ASP A 217 4.35 -17.49 -22.59
C ASP A 217 5.88 -17.55 -22.58
N TYR A 218 6.53 -17.27 -23.72
CA TYR A 218 7.99 -17.14 -23.79
C TYR A 218 8.49 -15.90 -23.01
N ILE A 219 7.80 -14.77 -23.18
CA ILE A 219 8.11 -13.54 -22.43
C ILE A 219 7.87 -13.78 -20.94
N ASP A 220 6.75 -14.42 -20.56
CA ASP A 220 6.45 -14.75 -19.17
C ASP A 220 7.50 -15.72 -18.59
N ALA A 221 8.01 -16.69 -19.34
CA ALA A 221 9.08 -17.59 -18.86
C ALA A 221 10.37 -16.82 -18.49
N VAL A 222 10.70 -15.77 -19.23
CA VAL A 222 11.86 -14.91 -18.94
C VAL A 222 11.55 -13.94 -17.79
N LEU A 223 10.41 -13.25 -17.86
CA LEU A 223 10.03 -12.23 -16.89
C LEU A 223 9.64 -12.79 -15.53
N THR A 224 9.12 -14.01 -15.47
CA THR A 224 8.73 -14.68 -14.21
C THR A 224 9.85 -15.57 -13.63
N ASN A 225 11.01 -15.62 -14.27
CA ASN A 225 12.16 -16.34 -13.75
C ASN A 225 12.57 -15.75 -12.38
N PRO A 226 12.85 -16.57 -11.34
CA PRO A 226 13.15 -16.06 -10.00
C PRO A 226 14.35 -15.12 -9.92
N VAL A 227 15.37 -15.32 -10.76
CA VAL A 227 16.58 -14.49 -10.77
C VAL A 227 16.55 -13.51 -11.94
N GLY A 228 16.29 -14.02 -13.15
CA GLY A 228 16.22 -13.19 -14.36
C GLY A 228 15.12 -12.12 -14.27
N GLY A 229 13.96 -12.47 -13.73
CA GLY A 229 12.86 -11.55 -13.51
C GLY A 229 13.20 -10.42 -12.53
N LEU A 230 13.97 -10.71 -11.46
CA LEU A 230 14.43 -9.68 -10.51
C LEU A 230 15.41 -8.70 -11.16
N VAL A 231 16.35 -9.19 -11.97
CA VAL A 231 17.31 -8.35 -12.69
C VAL A 231 16.60 -7.46 -13.72
N ILE A 232 15.68 -8.03 -14.49
CA ILE A 232 14.87 -7.27 -15.45
C ILE A 232 14.00 -6.24 -14.72
N PHE A 233 13.42 -6.61 -13.59
CA PHE A 233 12.66 -5.68 -12.74
C PHE A 233 13.50 -4.50 -12.26
N ALA A 234 14.71 -4.76 -11.75
CA ALA A 234 15.63 -3.71 -11.36
C ALA A 234 16.00 -2.80 -12.55
N GLY A 235 16.27 -3.38 -13.74
CA GLY A 235 16.57 -2.62 -14.95
C GLY A 235 15.41 -1.74 -15.44
N VAL A 236 14.18 -2.28 -15.46
CA VAL A 236 12.98 -1.51 -15.83
C VAL A 236 12.75 -0.38 -14.83
N MET A 237 12.85 -0.65 -13.52
CA MET A 237 12.68 0.39 -12.52
C MET A 237 13.78 1.44 -12.56
N PHE A 238 15.03 1.05 -12.83
CA PHE A 238 16.12 1.99 -13.07
C PHE A 238 15.80 2.94 -14.23
N LEU A 239 15.31 2.41 -15.37
CA LEU A 239 14.89 3.24 -16.50
C LEU A 239 13.76 4.20 -16.13
N VAL A 240 12.75 3.74 -15.37
CA VAL A 240 11.65 4.60 -14.91
C VAL A 240 12.18 5.76 -14.07
N PHE A 241 13.04 5.49 -13.08
CA PHE A 241 13.61 6.53 -12.23
C PHE A 241 14.59 7.43 -12.96
N TRP A 242 15.38 6.90 -13.89
CA TRP A 242 16.30 7.70 -14.69
C TRP A 242 15.54 8.68 -15.58
N ILE A 243 14.47 8.23 -16.24
CA ILE A 243 13.61 9.12 -17.05
C ILE A 243 12.90 10.14 -16.15
N SER A 244 12.30 9.71 -15.04
CA SER A 244 11.47 10.60 -14.22
C SER A 244 12.29 11.55 -13.33
N GLN A 245 13.35 11.07 -12.68
CA GLN A 245 14.08 11.85 -11.65
C GLN A 245 15.37 12.48 -12.16
N ALA A 246 16.01 11.95 -13.21
CA ALA A 246 17.31 12.44 -13.67
C ALA A 246 17.26 13.20 -15.00
N LYS A 247 16.15 13.11 -15.75
CA LYS A 247 16.08 13.69 -17.10
C LYS A 247 14.83 14.52 -17.36
N VAL A 248 13.68 13.88 -17.51
CA VAL A 248 12.45 14.56 -17.97
C VAL A 248 11.78 15.33 -16.84
N GLY A 249 11.75 14.76 -15.62
CA GLY A 249 11.12 15.43 -14.48
C GLY A 249 11.83 16.72 -14.08
N PRO A 250 13.15 16.73 -13.81
CA PRO A 250 13.91 17.95 -13.53
C PRO A 250 13.76 19.00 -14.63
N PHE A 251 13.96 18.61 -15.89
CA PHE A 251 13.78 19.53 -17.02
C PHE A 251 12.44 20.28 -17.01
N LEU A 252 11.34 19.56 -16.71
CA LEU A 252 10.01 20.17 -16.59
C LEU A 252 9.84 20.99 -15.30
N ALA A 253 10.43 20.53 -14.19
CA ALA A 253 10.39 21.22 -12.91
C ALA A 253 11.12 22.55 -12.95
N ASP A 254 12.38 22.54 -13.39
CA ASP A 254 13.24 23.72 -13.44
C ASP A 254 12.62 24.80 -14.34
N THR A 255 11.98 24.39 -15.44
CA THR A 255 11.25 25.31 -16.33
C THR A 255 10.06 25.98 -15.61
N LEU A 256 9.28 25.22 -14.85
CA LEU A 256 8.12 25.76 -14.13
C LEU A 256 8.54 26.60 -12.91
N VAL A 257 9.57 26.17 -12.20
CA VAL A 257 10.12 26.86 -11.03
C VAL A 257 10.69 28.21 -11.46
N GLY A 258 11.47 28.25 -12.56
CA GLY A 258 11.99 29.51 -13.09
C GLY A 258 10.90 30.54 -13.47
N TRP A 259 9.73 30.07 -13.93
CA TRP A 259 8.58 30.96 -14.15
C TRP A 259 7.98 31.51 -12.86
N ILE A 260 7.97 30.70 -11.79
CA ILE A 260 7.47 31.11 -10.48
C ILE A 260 8.46 32.08 -9.82
N GLU A 261 9.76 31.85 -9.95
CA GLU A 261 10.81 32.75 -9.44
C GLU A 261 10.73 34.12 -10.11
N THR A 262 10.60 34.16 -11.44
CA THR A 262 10.39 35.42 -12.18
C THR A 262 9.14 36.17 -11.67
N PHE A 263 8.08 35.42 -11.35
CA PHE A 263 6.87 36.00 -10.76
C PHE A 263 7.08 36.46 -9.31
N GLN A 264 7.85 35.72 -8.51
CA GLN A 264 8.19 36.05 -7.14
C GLN A 264 9.02 37.33 -7.08
N GLU A 265 10.02 37.48 -7.94
CA GLU A 265 10.82 38.71 -8.07
C GLU A 265 9.96 39.91 -8.48
N TYR A 266 9.05 39.71 -9.45
CA TYR A 266 8.12 40.77 -9.88
C TYR A 266 7.25 41.25 -8.72
N ILE A 267 6.63 40.34 -7.97
CA ILE A 267 5.83 40.70 -6.80
C ILE A 267 6.70 41.30 -5.69
N GLY A 268 7.89 40.75 -5.46
CA GLY A 268 8.86 41.29 -4.50
C GLY A 268 9.23 42.74 -4.79
N SER A 269 9.44 43.09 -6.07
CA SER A 269 9.73 44.47 -6.47
C SER A 269 8.56 45.44 -6.20
N LEU A 270 7.32 44.99 -6.41
CA LEU A 270 6.11 45.77 -6.10
C LEU A 270 5.90 45.95 -4.59
N MET A 271 6.41 45.01 -3.79
CA MET A 271 6.27 44.98 -2.34
C MET A 271 7.49 45.51 -1.58
N ALA A 272 8.48 46.07 -2.26
CA ALA A 272 9.73 46.57 -1.65
C ALA A 272 9.52 47.65 -0.56
N GLY A 273 8.38 48.36 -0.59
CA GLY A 273 8.01 49.37 0.43
C GLY A 273 7.04 48.86 1.51
N SER A 274 6.71 47.57 1.53
CA SER A 274 5.76 46.98 2.48
C SER A 274 6.42 46.57 3.80
N SER A 275 5.63 46.24 4.83
CA SER A 275 6.20 45.81 6.11
C SER A 275 6.96 44.47 5.95
N PRO A 276 8.05 44.25 6.70
CA PRO A 276 8.82 43.00 6.64
C PRO A 276 7.95 41.76 6.86
N PHE A 277 6.93 41.88 7.72
CA PHE A 277 5.92 40.83 7.93
C PHE A 277 5.12 40.49 6.68
N LEU A 278 4.64 41.50 5.96
CA LEU A 278 3.83 41.28 4.77
C LEU A 278 4.67 40.71 3.62
N TYR A 279 5.93 41.15 3.50
CA TYR A 279 6.87 40.58 2.53
C TYR A 279 7.16 39.11 2.82
N ALA A 280 7.59 38.78 4.05
CA ALA A 280 7.90 37.40 4.44
C ALA A 280 6.70 36.46 4.33
N LEU A 281 5.49 36.96 4.59
CA LEU A 281 4.26 36.17 4.47
C LEU A 281 3.90 35.89 3.00
N VAL A 282 3.89 36.92 2.16
CA VAL A 282 3.35 36.83 0.80
C VAL A 282 4.39 36.32 -0.19
N VAL A 283 5.58 36.90 -0.20
CA VAL A 283 6.64 36.60 -1.16
C VAL A 283 7.30 35.28 -0.78
N ASP A 284 7.90 35.20 0.41
CA ASP A 284 8.67 34.01 0.80
C ASP A 284 7.74 32.87 1.26
N GLY A 285 6.71 33.19 2.05
CA GLY A 285 5.82 32.21 2.64
C GLY A 285 4.83 31.58 1.66
N ILE A 286 4.03 32.40 0.96
CA ILE A 286 2.98 31.93 0.06
C ILE A 286 3.55 31.62 -1.33
N ILE A 287 4.19 32.58 -2.01
CA ILE A 287 4.68 32.38 -3.38
C ILE A 287 5.82 31.35 -3.38
N GLY A 288 6.80 31.48 -2.49
CA GLY A 288 7.86 30.46 -2.32
C GLY A 288 7.30 29.09 -1.96
N GLY A 289 6.27 29.03 -1.10
CA GLY A 289 5.56 27.77 -0.79
C GLY A 289 4.85 27.13 -1.99
N VAL A 290 4.28 27.94 -2.89
CA VAL A 290 3.71 27.46 -4.16
C VAL A 290 4.82 26.96 -5.10
N GLY A 291 5.95 27.67 -5.15
CA GLY A 291 7.15 27.25 -5.90
C GLY A 291 7.62 25.86 -5.51
N ALA A 292 7.79 25.61 -4.21
CA ALA A 292 8.18 24.30 -3.68
C ALA A 292 7.20 23.19 -4.10
N VAL A 293 5.88 23.42 -4.00
CA VAL A 293 4.87 22.42 -4.38
C VAL A 293 4.90 22.12 -5.88
N ILE A 294 5.04 23.15 -6.71
CA ILE A 294 5.02 23.01 -8.17
C ILE A 294 6.33 22.41 -8.67
N GLY A 295 7.48 22.69 -8.05
CA GLY A 295 8.76 22.09 -8.40
C GLY A 295 8.75 20.56 -8.33
N PHE A 296 8.12 19.97 -7.30
CA PHE A 296 8.03 18.51 -7.20
C PHE A 296 6.97 17.86 -8.11
N LEU A 297 6.01 18.64 -8.62
CA LEU A 297 4.85 18.09 -9.32
C LEU A 297 5.24 17.38 -10.64
N PRO A 298 6.08 17.95 -11.54
CA PRO A 298 6.47 17.29 -12.78
C PRO A 298 7.19 15.95 -12.59
N LEU A 299 8.09 15.86 -11.61
CA LEU A 299 8.83 14.62 -11.32
C LEU A 299 7.85 13.49 -11.00
N ILE A 300 6.89 13.76 -10.12
CA ILE A 300 5.85 12.81 -9.70
C ILE A 300 4.92 12.47 -10.86
N MET A 301 4.54 13.44 -11.70
CA MET A 301 3.67 13.23 -12.86
C MET A 301 4.33 12.33 -13.91
N VAL A 302 5.57 12.58 -14.30
CA VAL A 302 6.31 11.72 -15.23
C VAL A 302 6.42 10.30 -14.67
N MET A 303 6.72 10.17 -13.37
CA MET A 303 6.76 8.87 -12.72
C MET A 303 5.40 8.14 -12.77
N PHE A 304 4.27 8.82 -12.49
CA PHE A 304 2.93 8.22 -12.58
C PHE A 304 2.55 7.82 -13.99
N PHE A 305 2.95 8.61 -14.99
CA PHE A 305 2.74 8.26 -16.38
C PHE A 305 3.45 6.96 -16.73
N LEU A 306 4.74 6.82 -16.37
CA LEU A 306 5.53 5.62 -16.64
C LEU A 306 4.99 4.39 -15.87
N ILE A 307 4.63 4.55 -14.60
CA ILE A 307 4.01 3.47 -13.80
C ILE A 307 2.67 3.05 -14.41
N ALA A 308 1.85 4.00 -14.87
CA ALA A 308 0.57 3.69 -15.50
C ALA A 308 0.75 2.90 -16.81
N LEU A 309 1.79 3.21 -17.60
CA LEU A 309 2.14 2.40 -18.78
C LEU A 309 2.52 0.96 -18.40
N LEU A 310 3.30 0.78 -17.32
CA LEU A 310 3.69 -0.55 -16.83
C LEU A 310 2.51 -1.34 -16.21
N GLU A 311 1.54 -0.62 -15.64
CA GLU A 311 0.31 -1.18 -15.10
C GLU A 311 -0.61 -1.67 -16.26
N ASP A 312 -0.81 -0.82 -17.27
CA ASP A 312 -1.66 -1.10 -18.43
C ASP A 312 -1.11 -2.21 -19.34
N CYS A 313 0.21 -2.34 -19.48
CA CYS A 313 0.82 -3.40 -20.28
C CYS A 313 0.83 -4.77 -19.58
N GLY A 314 0.45 -4.82 -18.30
CA GLY A 314 0.39 -6.04 -17.50
C GLY A 314 1.72 -6.47 -16.87
N TYR A 315 2.78 -5.66 -16.99
CA TYR A 315 4.11 -5.95 -16.42
C TYR A 315 4.09 -6.00 -14.89
N MET A 316 3.36 -5.08 -14.24
CA MET A 316 3.26 -5.04 -12.77
C MET A 316 2.71 -6.34 -12.16
N SER A 317 1.85 -7.06 -12.89
CA SER A 317 1.34 -8.36 -12.43
C SER A 317 2.42 -9.45 -12.44
N ARG A 318 3.36 -9.42 -13.40
CA ARG A 318 4.50 -10.36 -13.46
C ARG A 318 5.54 -10.04 -12.39
N ALA A 319 5.85 -8.75 -12.22
CA ALA A 319 6.74 -8.29 -11.16
C ALA A 319 6.25 -8.77 -9.78
N ALA A 320 4.95 -8.67 -9.51
CA ALA A 320 4.35 -9.19 -8.28
C ALA A 320 4.53 -10.71 -8.12
N VAL A 321 4.44 -11.49 -9.20
CA VAL A 321 4.68 -12.95 -9.17
C VAL A 321 6.13 -13.29 -8.84
N VAL A 322 7.10 -12.60 -9.43
CA VAL A 322 8.54 -12.80 -9.15
C VAL A 322 8.87 -12.52 -7.69
N LEU A 323 8.22 -11.50 -7.12
CA LEU A 323 8.51 -11.01 -5.76
C LEU A 323 7.67 -11.69 -4.67
N ASP A 324 6.59 -12.40 -5.02
CA ASP A 324 5.74 -13.12 -4.07
C ASP A 324 6.51 -14.09 -3.16
N PRO A 325 7.46 -14.93 -3.64
CA PRO A 325 8.22 -15.85 -2.79
C PRO A 325 9.02 -15.13 -1.69
N ILE A 326 9.46 -13.90 -1.94
CA ILE A 326 10.26 -13.09 -1.01
C ILE A 326 9.33 -12.47 0.04
N PHE A 327 8.27 -11.79 -0.39
CA PHE A 327 7.34 -11.09 0.51
C PHE A 327 6.50 -12.05 1.37
N LYS A 328 6.17 -13.23 0.84
CA LYS A 328 5.40 -14.25 1.56
C LYS A 328 6.15 -14.82 2.77
N LYS A 329 7.49 -14.76 2.79
CA LYS A 329 8.30 -15.15 3.96
C LYS A 329 8.05 -14.23 5.17
N VAL A 330 7.75 -12.96 4.90
CA VAL A 330 7.46 -11.95 5.93
C VAL A 330 5.96 -11.64 6.03
N GLY A 331 5.09 -12.48 5.48
CA GLY A 331 3.64 -12.37 5.63
C GLY A 331 2.98 -11.23 4.85
N LEU A 332 3.62 -10.79 3.75
CA LEU A 332 3.06 -9.85 2.77
C LEU A 332 2.80 -10.58 1.43
N SER A 333 1.92 -10.06 0.58
CA SER A 333 1.76 -10.55 -0.79
C SER A 333 2.74 -9.91 -1.75
N GLY A 334 3.04 -10.60 -2.86
CA GLY A 334 3.84 -10.07 -3.96
C GLY A 334 3.34 -8.73 -4.52
N LYS A 335 2.02 -8.44 -4.41
CA LYS A 335 1.44 -7.13 -4.75
C LYS A 335 1.98 -5.97 -3.91
N SER A 336 2.54 -6.24 -2.74
CA SER A 336 3.11 -5.22 -1.86
C SER A 336 4.35 -4.55 -2.46
N VAL A 337 5.02 -5.20 -3.42
CA VAL A 337 6.15 -4.60 -4.12
C VAL A 337 5.77 -3.33 -4.87
N ILE A 338 4.53 -3.27 -5.40
CA ILE A 338 4.06 -2.15 -6.20
C ILE A 338 4.08 -0.88 -5.33
N PRO A 339 3.42 -0.82 -4.16
CA PRO A 339 3.59 0.27 -3.21
C PRO A 339 5.04 0.58 -2.82
N PHE A 340 5.86 -0.42 -2.50
CA PHE A 340 7.24 -0.16 -2.04
C PHE A 340 8.08 0.53 -3.11
N VAL A 341 7.94 0.10 -4.35
CA VAL A 341 8.66 0.65 -5.49
C VAL A 341 8.14 2.03 -5.87
N ILE A 342 6.82 2.27 -5.80
CA ILE A 342 6.27 3.61 -5.97
C ILE A 342 6.75 4.54 -4.83
N GLY A 343 7.00 3.99 -3.64
CA GLY A 343 7.42 4.71 -2.44
C GLY A 343 8.78 5.37 -2.57
N THR A 344 9.69 4.85 -3.40
CA THR A 344 10.99 5.49 -3.67
C THR A 344 10.87 6.77 -4.46
N GLY A 345 9.75 6.97 -5.17
CA GLY A 345 9.40 8.26 -5.74
C GLY A 345 8.69 9.15 -4.72
N CYS A 346 7.49 8.73 -4.28
CA CYS A 346 6.72 9.47 -3.28
C CYS A 346 5.87 8.52 -2.42
N SER A 347 5.87 8.75 -1.11
CA SER A 347 5.11 7.92 -0.16
C SER A 347 3.58 8.06 -0.30
N ILE A 348 3.06 9.21 -0.73
CA ILE A 348 1.61 9.44 -0.90
C ILE A 348 0.97 8.45 -1.90
N PRO A 349 1.40 8.42 -3.18
CA PRO A 349 0.85 7.49 -4.15
C PRO A 349 1.17 6.03 -3.84
N ALA A 350 2.29 5.76 -3.19
CA ALA A 350 2.65 4.42 -2.73
C ALA A 350 1.62 3.88 -1.73
N ILE A 351 1.28 4.70 -0.73
CA ILE A 351 0.25 4.38 0.25
C ILE A 351 -1.10 4.18 -0.46
N MET A 352 -1.48 5.05 -1.39
CA MET A 352 -2.73 4.91 -2.15
C MET A 352 -2.76 3.67 -3.06
N ALA A 353 -1.62 3.27 -3.62
CA ALA A 353 -1.49 2.06 -4.43
C ALA A 353 -1.73 0.77 -3.63
N CYS A 354 -1.66 0.83 -2.29
CA CYS A 354 -1.98 -0.31 -1.42
C CYS A 354 -3.45 -0.76 -1.58
N ARG A 355 -4.35 0.06 -2.14
CA ARG A 355 -5.74 -0.33 -2.47
C ARG A 355 -5.85 -1.55 -3.39
N THR A 356 -4.80 -1.83 -4.17
CA THR A 356 -4.72 -3.02 -5.04
C THR A 356 -4.59 -4.33 -4.25
N ILE A 357 -4.23 -4.25 -2.96
CA ILE A 357 -4.10 -5.36 -2.03
C ILE A 357 -5.46 -5.60 -1.35
N ARG A 358 -6.06 -6.77 -1.63
CA ARG A 358 -7.40 -7.12 -1.14
C ARG A 358 -7.40 -7.47 0.35
N ASN A 359 -6.35 -8.12 0.84
CA ASN A 359 -6.25 -8.45 2.26
C ASN A 359 -6.00 -7.17 3.06
N GLU A 360 -6.95 -6.80 3.92
CA GLU A 360 -6.90 -5.56 4.71
C GLU A 360 -5.64 -5.49 5.60
N ARG A 361 -5.19 -6.61 6.15
CA ARG A 361 -4.01 -6.65 7.02
C ARG A 361 -2.72 -6.42 6.25
N GLU A 362 -2.57 -7.07 5.09
CA GLU A 362 -1.44 -6.83 4.19
C GLU A 362 -1.47 -5.39 3.69
N ARG A 363 -2.64 -4.90 3.27
CA ARG A 363 -2.83 -3.50 2.85
C ARG A 363 -2.38 -2.52 3.93
N ARG A 364 -2.83 -2.71 5.17
CA ARG A 364 -2.45 -1.85 6.31
C ARG A 364 -0.95 -1.92 6.59
N SER A 365 -0.39 -3.13 6.61
CA SER A 365 1.04 -3.34 6.88
C SER A 365 1.90 -2.69 5.79
N THR A 366 1.58 -2.94 4.52
CA THR A 366 2.26 -2.35 3.37
C THR A 366 2.13 -0.82 3.37
N ALA A 367 0.97 -0.25 3.71
CA ALA A 367 0.79 1.20 3.80
C ALA A 367 1.70 1.86 4.85
N VAL A 368 1.90 1.22 6.01
CA VAL A 368 2.82 1.72 7.05
C VAL A 368 4.27 1.61 6.58
N LEU A 369 4.65 0.43 6.05
CA LEU A 369 6.02 0.11 5.70
C LEU A 369 6.50 0.83 4.43
N ALA A 370 5.60 1.27 3.54
CA ALA A 370 5.96 1.94 2.28
C ALA A 370 6.79 3.21 2.48
N SER A 371 6.62 3.87 3.62
CA SER A 371 7.36 5.09 3.97
C SER A 371 8.81 4.87 4.42
N PHE A 372 9.22 3.62 4.70
CA PHE A 372 10.62 3.30 4.99
C PHE A 372 11.51 3.36 3.75
N MET A 373 10.95 3.28 2.54
CA MET A 373 11.71 3.59 1.34
C MET A 373 12.04 5.09 1.32
N PRO A 374 13.31 5.47 1.10
CA PRO A 374 13.64 6.86 0.84
C PRO A 374 12.95 7.35 -0.44
N CYS A 375 12.09 8.36 -0.32
CA CYS A 375 11.40 8.99 -1.44
C CYS A 375 12.26 10.09 -2.08
N GLY A 376 11.87 10.59 -3.26
CA GLY A 376 12.60 11.64 -3.99
C GLY A 376 12.87 12.88 -3.14
N ALA A 377 11.92 13.32 -2.31
CA ALA A 377 12.10 14.44 -1.39
C ALA A 377 13.15 14.24 -0.29
N LYS A 378 13.64 13.01 -0.06
CA LYS A 378 14.73 12.72 0.87
C LYS A 378 16.11 12.75 0.19
N LEU A 379 16.16 12.82 -1.15
CA LEU A 379 17.42 12.90 -1.90
C LEU A 379 18.24 14.15 -1.57
N PRO A 380 17.66 15.36 -1.43
CA PRO A 380 18.43 16.54 -1.01
C PRO A 380 19.11 16.36 0.34
N VAL A 381 18.42 15.74 1.31
CA VAL A 381 18.99 15.46 2.64
C VAL A 381 20.13 14.44 2.54
N ILE A 382 19.96 13.38 1.74
CA ILE A 382 21.03 12.39 1.50
C ILE A 382 22.22 13.08 0.83
N ALA A 383 21.99 13.89 -0.20
CA ALA A 383 23.03 14.58 -0.96
C ALA A 383 23.79 15.57 -0.08
N LEU A 384 23.11 16.35 0.76
CA LEU A 384 23.72 17.27 1.71
C LEU A 384 24.66 16.56 2.67
N PHE A 385 24.17 15.55 3.40
CA PHE A 385 24.98 14.87 4.41
C PHE A 385 26.08 13.99 3.79
N ALA A 386 25.81 13.36 2.65
CA ALA A 386 26.82 12.59 1.92
C ALA A 386 27.90 13.52 1.36
N GLY A 387 27.54 14.62 0.70
CA GLY A 387 28.49 15.57 0.14
C GLY A 387 29.33 16.29 1.19
N ALA A 388 28.73 16.65 2.34
CA ALA A 388 29.43 17.36 3.40
C ALA A 388 30.40 16.46 4.21
N PHE A 389 29.98 15.26 4.60
CA PHE A 389 30.77 14.42 5.52
C PHE A 389 31.48 13.23 4.86
N PHE A 390 31.06 12.88 3.64
CA PHE A 390 31.41 11.64 2.94
C PHE A 390 31.67 11.89 1.44
N SER A 391 32.28 13.03 1.09
CA SER A 391 32.50 13.49 -0.29
C SER A 391 33.12 12.44 -1.23
N ASP A 392 34.01 11.59 -0.72
CA ASP A 392 34.70 10.56 -1.52
C ASP A 392 33.96 9.22 -1.57
N GLU A 393 32.84 9.09 -0.85
CA GLU A 393 32.23 7.81 -0.50
C GLU A 393 30.82 7.65 -1.11
N THR A 394 30.76 6.98 -2.26
CA THR A 394 29.52 6.77 -3.01
C THR A 394 28.52 5.80 -2.36
N TRP A 395 28.90 5.11 -1.28
CA TRP A 395 28.08 4.07 -0.65
C TRP A 395 26.97 4.61 0.25
N VAL A 396 27.04 5.88 0.70
CA VAL A 396 26.08 6.45 1.67
C VAL A 396 24.65 6.44 1.10
N GLY A 397 24.48 6.89 -0.15
CA GLY A 397 23.18 6.88 -0.82
C GLY A 397 22.58 5.47 -0.93
N PRO A 398 23.26 4.51 -1.59
CA PRO A 398 22.83 3.12 -1.68
C PRO A 398 22.51 2.49 -0.32
N LEU A 399 23.32 2.76 0.72
CA LEU A 399 23.09 2.24 2.07
C LEU A 399 21.71 2.65 2.60
N MET A 400 21.28 3.90 2.38
CA MET A 400 19.96 4.36 2.86
C MET A 400 18.80 3.59 2.21
N TYR A 401 18.95 3.16 0.96
CA TYR A 401 17.93 2.33 0.31
C TYR A 401 17.96 0.90 0.83
N PHE A 402 19.14 0.30 1.01
CA PHE A 402 19.27 -1.07 1.54
C PHE A 402 18.77 -1.19 2.98
N VAL A 403 19.09 -0.22 3.83
CA VAL A 403 18.55 -0.16 5.20
C VAL A 403 17.03 0.00 5.15
N GLY A 404 16.49 0.87 4.28
CA GLY A 404 15.04 0.99 4.08
C GLY A 404 14.36 -0.34 3.70
N ILE A 405 14.94 -1.09 2.76
CA ILE A 405 14.47 -2.43 2.37
C ILE A 405 14.53 -3.40 3.57
N ALA A 406 15.63 -3.40 4.33
CA ALA A 406 15.76 -4.24 5.51
C ALA A 406 14.67 -3.92 6.56
N LEU A 407 14.40 -2.63 6.79
CA LEU A 407 13.34 -2.18 7.72
C LEU A 407 11.94 -2.58 7.25
N ILE A 408 11.68 -2.66 5.94
CA ILE A 408 10.41 -3.19 5.43
C ILE A 408 10.26 -4.66 5.85
N PHE A 409 11.29 -5.48 5.69
CA PHE A 409 11.24 -6.89 6.08
C PHE A 409 11.13 -7.08 7.59
N PHE A 410 11.96 -6.39 8.38
CA PHE A 410 11.89 -6.46 9.85
C PHE A 410 10.58 -5.88 10.38
N GLY A 411 10.13 -4.75 9.84
CA GLY A 411 8.86 -4.12 10.18
C GLY A 411 7.67 -5.01 9.85
N ALA A 412 7.67 -5.72 8.72
CA ALA A 412 6.64 -6.70 8.38
C ALA A 412 6.59 -7.84 9.41
N LEU A 413 7.74 -8.40 9.78
CA LEU A 413 7.82 -9.43 10.83
C LEU A 413 7.34 -8.92 12.18
N LEU A 414 7.68 -7.68 12.53
CA LEU A 414 7.28 -7.04 13.79
C LEU A 414 5.78 -6.77 13.83
N ILE A 415 5.20 -6.17 12.78
CA ILE A 415 3.75 -5.97 12.66
C ILE A 415 3.03 -7.32 12.73
N ASN A 416 3.59 -8.38 12.12
CA ASN A 416 3.02 -9.71 12.20
C ASN A 416 3.02 -10.28 13.62
N ALA A 417 4.12 -10.07 14.36
CA ALA A 417 4.21 -10.48 15.75
C ALA A 417 3.24 -9.72 16.65
N VAL A 418 3.14 -8.40 16.48
CA VAL A 418 2.26 -7.51 17.26
C VAL A 418 0.78 -7.81 16.99
N THR A 419 0.42 -8.08 15.74
CA THR A 419 -0.96 -8.42 15.35
C THR A 419 -1.34 -9.87 15.61
N GLY A 420 -0.37 -10.75 15.91
CA GLY A 420 -0.59 -12.13 16.34
C GLY A 420 -0.97 -13.13 15.24
N TYR A 421 -1.15 -12.68 13.99
CA TYR A 421 -1.52 -13.59 12.90
C TYR A 421 -0.31 -14.38 12.40
N LYS A 422 0.00 -15.49 13.09
CA LYS A 422 0.78 -16.60 12.55
C LYS A 422 -0.17 -17.54 11.81
N ASN A 423 0.18 -17.91 10.57
CA ASN A 423 -0.35 -19.06 9.83
C ASN A 423 -1.77 -18.98 9.21
N ARG A 424 -2.24 -17.81 8.75
CA ARG A 424 -3.29 -17.77 7.71
C ARG A 424 -2.71 -17.16 6.43
N LYS A 425 -1.97 -17.96 5.67
CA LYS A 425 -1.44 -17.51 4.37
C LYS A 425 -2.62 -17.40 3.42
N SER A 426 -2.98 -16.19 2.99
CA SER A 426 -3.87 -16.07 1.83
C SER A 426 -3.18 -16.68 0.64
N PHE A 427 -3.86 -17.58 -0.08
CA PHE A 427 -3.38 -18.05 -1.36
C PHE A 427 -3.31 -16.84 -2.29
N PHE A 428 -2.09 -16.47 -2.69
CA PHE A 428 -1.89 -15.46 -3.70
C PHE A 428 -2.23 -16.08 -5.06
N ILE A 429 -3.50 -16.00 -5.44
CA ILE A 429 -3.99 -16.41 -6.76
C ILE A 429 -4.17 -15.13 -7.57
N ILE A 430 -3.25 -14.88 -8.51
CA ILE A 430 -3.37 -13.78 -9.47
C ILE A 430 -3.61 -14.35 -10.87
N GLU A 431 -4.61 -13.82 -11.56
CA GLU A 431 -4.74 -14.03 -13.01
C GLU A 431 -3.73 -13.11 -13.67
N LEU A 432 -2.79 -13.68 -14.41
CA LEU A 432 -1.90 -12.89 -15.24
C LEU A 432 -2.75 -12.27 -16.36
N PRO A 433 -2.88 -10.93 -16.44
CA PRO A 433 -3.61 -10.30 -17.52
C PRO A 433 -2.91 -10.56 -18.85
N GLU A 434 -3.65 -10.61 -19.95
CA GLU A 434 -3.05 -10.69 -21.29
C GLU A 434 -2.18 -9.45 -21.57
N TYR A 435 -1.10 -9.63 -22.33
CA TYR A 435 -0.26 -8.51 -22.78
C TYR A 435 -1.10 -7.56 -23.63
N LYS A 436 -1.04 -6.28 -23.27
CA LYS A 436 -1.70 -5.21 -24.02
C LYS A 436 -0.68 -4.15 -24.37
N VAL A 437 -0.82 -3.58 -25.57
CA VAL A 437 -0.08 -2.36 -25.92
C VAL A 437 -0.64 -1.24 -25.03
N PRO A 438 0.20 -0.55 -24.24
CA PRO A 438 -0.28 0.44 -23.29
C PRO A 438 -0.89 1.63 -24.03
N SER A 439 -2.03 2.12 -23.53
CA SER A 439 -2.68 3.29 -24.13
C SER A 439 -2.07 4.56 -23.56
N LEU A 440 -1.37 5.33 -24.40
CA LEU A 440 -0.81 6.63 -24.00
C LEU A 440 -1.88 7.58 -23.44
N LYS A 441 -3.11 7.52 -24.00
CA LYS A 441 -4.23 8.34 -23.54
C LYS A 441 -4.69 7.97 -22.12
N VAL A 442 -4.77 6.68 -21.82
CA VAL A 442 -5.17 6.20 -20.48
C VAL A 442 -4.08 6.54 -19.46
N ALA A 443 -2.82 6.30 -19.80
CA ALA A 443 -1.69 6.65 -18.95
C ALA A 443 -1.64 8.16 -18.66
N PHE A 444 -1.88 9.01 -19.67
CA PHE A 444 -1.93 10.46 -19.51
C PHE A 444 -3.10 10.92 -18.62
N LEU A 445 -4.30 10.39 -18.82
CA LEU A 445 -5.45 10.69 -17.95
C LEU A 445 -5.24 10.19 -16.52
N SER A 446 -4.64 9.01 -16.35
CA SER A 446 -4.27 8.47 -15.04
C SER A 446 -3.26 9.36 -14.33
N MET A 447 -2.23 9.83 -15.04
CA MET A 447 -1.25 10.81 -14.56
C MET A 447 -1.94 12.09 -14.08
N LEU A 448 -2.80 12.69 -14.92
CA LEU A 448 -3.50 13.93 -14.56
C LEU A 448 -4.41 13.76 -13.33
N ASN A 449 -5.18 12.68 -13.26
CA ASN A 449 -6.05 12.41 -12.12
C ASN A 449 -5.25 12.22 -10.82
N ARG A 450 -4.14 11.48 -10.87
CA ARG A 450 -3.27 11.26 -9.70
C ARG A 450 -2.52 12.55 -9.32
N GLY A 451 -2.07 13.34 -10.30
CA GLY A 451 -1.45 14.65 -10.10
C GLY A 451 -2.41 15.66 -9.48
N TRP A 452 -3.65 15.72 -9.95
CA TRP A 452 -4.69 16.57 -9.33
C TRP A 452 -4.98 16.18 -7.88
N ALA A 453 -5.06 14.88 -7.59
CA ALA A 453 -5.21 14.39 -6.23
C ALA A 453 -4.04 14.78 -5.32
N TYR A 454 -2.81 14.86 -5.86
CA TYR A 454 -1.65 15.40 -5.16
C TYR A 454 -1.80 16.89 -4.90
N ILE A 455 -2.16 17.70 -5.90
CA ILE A 455 -2.36 19.16 -5.74
C ILE A 455 -3.40 19.43 -4.64
N VAL A 456 -4.59 18.82 -4.71
CA VAL A 456 -5.67 19.10 -3.74
C VAL A 456 -5.31 18.69 -2.31
N LYS A 457 -4.51 17.63 -2.12
CA LYS A 457 -4.24 17.08 -0.77
C LYS A 457 -2.91 17.55 -0.18
N ALA A 458 -1.87 17.67 -1.00
CA ALA A 458 -0.53 18.01 -0.56
C ALA A 458 -0.29 19.53 -0.61
N ALA A 459 -0.75 20.23 -1.66
CA ALA A 459 -0.46 21.66 -1.82
C ALA A 459 -1.00 22.49 -0.67
N THR A 460 -2.24 22.26 -0.22
CA THR A 460 -2.84 23.02 0.88
C THR A 460 -2.10 22.80 2.20
N ILE A 461 -1.69 21.57 2.50
CA ILE A 461 -0.95 21.26 3.73
C ILE A 461 0.46 21.85 3.67
N ILE A 462 1.16 21.67 2.55
CA ILE A 462 2.53 22.18 2.36
C ILE A 462 2.52 23.70 2.41
N LEU A 463 1.61 24.38 1.73
CA LEU A 463 1.52 25.84 1.73
C LEU A 463 1.32 26.39 3.15
N VAL A 464 0.30 25.90 3.87
CA VAL A 464 0.01 26.36 5.24
C VAL A 464 1.20 26.13 6.16
N CYS A 465 1.81 24.95 6.07
CA CYS A 465 2.94 24.63 6.92
C CYS A 465 4.22 25.38 6.53
N ASN A 466 4.46 25.65 5.24
CA ASN A 466 5.63 26.42 4.80
C ASN A 466 5.51 27.87 5.23
N THR A 467 4.33 28.49 5.05
CA THR A 467 4.04 29.83 5.56
C THR A 467 4.21 29.89 7.08
N ALA A 468 3.72 28.89 7.83
CA ALA A 468 3.90 28.83 9.27
C ALA A 468 5.37 28.72 9.69
N VAL A 469 6.15 27.86 9.00
CA VAL A 469 7.59 27.72 9.26
C VAL A 469 8.32 29.02 8.95
N GLN A 470 8.02 29.68 7.83
CA GLN A 470 8.63 30.97 7.47
C GLN A 470 8.35 32.03 8.54
N LEU A 471 7.09 32.17 8.98
CA LEU A 471 6.74 33.07 10.08
C LEU A 471 7.50 32.74 11.37
N MET A 472 7.62 31.45 11.69
CA MET A 472 8.33 31.01 12.89
C MET A 472 9.85 31.24 12.80
N GLN A 473 10.43 31.27 11.61
CA GLN A 473 11.85 31.53 11.38
C GLN A 473 12.15 33.04 11.40
N SER A 474 11.28 33.85 10.78
CA SER A 474 11.51 35.28 10.57
C SER A 474 11.14 36.15 11.78
N PHE A 475 10.29 35.67 12.70
CA PHE A 475 9.73 36.49 13.80
C PHE A 475 10.00 35.92 15.20
N THR A 476 10.08 36.83 16.17
CA THR A 476 10.02 36.53 17.62
C THR A 476 8.57 36.40 18.10
N TRP A 477 8.34 35.96 19.34
CA TRP A 477 6.99 35.91 19.93
C TRP A 477 6.28 37.28 20.03
N SER A 478 7.05 38.37 19.96
CA SER A 478 6.54 39.74 19.90
C SER A 478 6.24 40.22 18.48
N PHE A 479 6.47 39.38 17.46
CA PHE A 479 6.37 39.68 16.03
C PHE A 479 7.38 40.74 15.52
N ASP A 480 8.52 40.86 16.21
CA ASP A 480 9.66 41.62 15.71
C ASP A 480 10.51 40.75 14.77
N VAL A 481 11.15 41.38 13.77
CA VAL A 481 12.05 40.68 12.83
C VAL A 481 13.28 40.19 13.58
N VAL A 482 13.62 38.92 13.35
CA VAL A 482 14.74 38.27 14.03
C VAL A 482 16.08 38.71 13.41
N GLU A 483 16.99 39.23 14.22
CA GLU A 483 18.37 39.52 13.81
C GLU A 483 19.30 38.30 13.98
N VAL A 484 19.01 37.44 14.97
CA VAL A 484 19.78 36.22 15.26
C VAL A 484 18.83 35.03 15.31
N ALA A 485 19.05 34.02 14.45
CA ALA A 485 18.15 32.86 14.29
C ALA A 485 17.75 32.15 15.61
N GLY A 486 18.60 32.24 16.65
CA GLY A 486 18.34 31.68 17.97
C GLY A 486 17.19 32.31 18.76
N ASP A 487 16.76 33.53 18.41
CA ASP A 487 15.64 34.23 19.07
C ASP A 487 14.28 34.00 18.38
N SER A 488 14.29 33.23 17.29
CA SER A 488 13.09 32.91 16.51
C SER A 488 12.08 32.08 17.30
N ILE A 489 10.80 32.19 16.95
CA ILE A 489 9.75 31.30 17.48
C ILE A 489 10.12 29.84 17.23
N LEU A 490 10.71 29.51 16.07
CA LEU A 490 11.16 28.16 15.74
C LEU A 490 12.21 27.66 16.72
N ALA A 491 13.19 28.48 17.09
CA ALA A 491 14.22 28.10 18.06
C ALA A 491 13.60 27.74 19.42
N SER A 492 12.64 28.53 19.90
CA SER A 492 11.94 28.26 21.16
C SER A 492 11.15 26.94 21.16
N ILE A 493 10.54 26.59 20.02
CA ILE A 493 9.80 25.33 19.85
C ILE A 493 10.75 24.14 19.68
N ALA A 494 11.89 24.33 19.02
CA ALA A 494 12.85 23.27 18.74
C ALA A 494 13.74 22.91 19.95
N HIS A 495 14.02 23.85 20.83
CA HIS A 495 14.95 23.67 21.95
C HIS A 495 14.60 22.49 22.89
N PRO A 496 13.32 22.24 23.24
CA PRO A 496 12.94 21.05 24.01
C PRO A 496 13.20 19.73 23.27
N PHE A 497 13.03 19.71 21.95
CA PHE A 497 13.27 18.52 21.12
C PHE A 497 14.76 18.24 20.92
N ALA A 498 15.64 19.25 21.06
CA ALA A 498 17.09 19.08 20.97
C ALA A 498 17.64 18.08 22.01
N TYR A 499 17.05 18.04 23.21
CA TYR A 499 17.43 17.07 24.24
C TYR A 499 17.18 15.62 23.82
N LEU A 500 16.14 15.38 23.01
CA LEU A 500 15.84 14.06 22.46
C LEU A 500 16.90 13.63 21.44
N LEU A 501 17.58 14.56 20.78
CA LEU A 501 18.61 14.29 19.77
C LEU A 501 20.02 14.09 20.35
N ILE A 502 20.27 14.47 21.61
CA ILE A 502 21.60 14.27 22.24
C ILE A 502 22.08 12.81 22.11
N PRO A 503 21.26 11.77 22.36
CA PRO A 503 21.71 10.38 22.23
C PRO A 503 21.98 9.92 20.79
N ILE A 504 21.66 10.73 19.78
CA ILE A 504 21.82 10.44 18.34
C ILE A 504 22.94 11.29 17.73
N VAL A 505 23.13 12.53 18.19
CA VAL A 505 24.07 13.48 17.59
C VAL A 505 25.26 13.78 18.52
N GLY A 506 25.10 13.56 19.83
CA GLY A 506 26.12 13.84 20.84
C GLY A 506 26.18 15.28 21.33
N VAL A 507 25.56 16.20 20.61
CA VAL A 507 25.57 17.65 20.90
C VAL A 507 24.15 18.17 21.00
N LEU A 508 23.95 19.14 21.90
CA LEU A 508 22.68 19.85 22.02
C LEU A 508 22.60 20.91 20.91
N SER A 509 21.96 20.57 19.80
CA SER A 509 21.71 21.50 18.69
C SER A 509 20.21 21.68 18.47
N TRP A 510 19.71 22.88 18.73
CA TRP A 510 18.33 23.24 18.43
C TRP A 510 18.10 23.37 16.92
N GLN A 511 19.13 23.69 16.14
CA GLN A 511 19.07 23.80 14.68
C GLN A 511 18.75 22.44 14.03
N LEU A 512 19.44 21.37 14.47
CA LEU A 512 19.13 20.00 14.04
C LEU A 512 17.73 19.56 14.50
N ALA A 513 17.30 19.97 15.68
CA ALA A 513 15.93 19.70 16.14
C ALA A 513 14.88 20.45 15.31
N ALA A 514 15.12 21.72 14.98
CA ALA A 514 14.27 22.53 14.14
C ALA A 514 14.12 21.89 12.75
N ALA A 515 15.24 21.50 12.13
CA ALA A 515 15.24 20.82 10.85
C ALA A 515 14.53 19.45 10.88
N ALA A 516 14.63 18.69 11.98
CA ALA A 516 13.88 17.45 12.14
C ALA A 516 12.35 17.69 12.24
N ILE A 517 11.93 18.76 12.92
CA ILE A 517 10.51 19.14 13.07
C ILE A 517 9.94 19.60 11.73
N THR A 518 10.62 20.51 11.04
CA THR A 518 10.21 20.98 9.71
C THR A 518 10.22 19.83 8.69
N GLY A 519 11.14 18.87 8.85
CA GLY A 519 11.17 17.62 8.11
C GLY A 519 9.93 16.73 8.22
N LEU A 520 9.15 16.85 9.30
CA LEU A 520 7.87 16.12 9.45
C LEU A 520 6.75 16.75 8.60
N ILE A 521 6.85 18.05 8.32
CA ILE A 521 5.96 18.75 7.40
C ILE A 521 6.29 18.33 5.97
N ALA A 522 7.53 18.56 5.55
CA ALA A 522 8.07 18.31 4.23
C ALA A 522 9.55 17.92 4.37
N LYS A 523 9.98 16.84 3.73
CA LYS A 523 11.31 16.25 3.97
C LYS A 523 12.43 17.04 3.29
N GLU A 524 12.12 17.67 2.19
CA GLU A 524 12.95 18.62 1.45
C GLU A 524 13.31 19.85 2.31
N ASN A 525 12.37 20.34 3.13
CA ASN A 525 12.56 21.52 3.99
C ASN A 525 13.62 21.33 5.08
N VAL A 526 14.08 20.10 5.32
CA VAL A 526 15.20 19.84 6.25
C VAL A 526 16.42 20.62 5.79
N VAL A 527 16.76 20.58 4.49
CA VAL A 527 17.94 21.27 3.95
C VAL A 527 17.80 22.78 4.08
N GLY A 528 16.66 23.34 3.63
CA GLY A 528 16.39 24.77 3.76
C GLY A 528 16.42 25.26 5.21
N THR A 529 15.86 24.49 6.14
CA THR A 529 15.91 24.85 7.57
C THR A 529 17.34 24.85 8.11
N LEU A 530 18.18 23.88 7.70
CA LEU A 530 19.59 23.86 8.10
C LEU A 530 20.36 25.05 7.52
N ALA A 531 20.11 25.40 6.25
CA ALA A 531 20.74 26.53 5.59
C ALA A 531 20.45 27.87 6.29
N VAL A 532 19.20 28.07 6.74
CA VAL A 532 18.76 29.31 7.42
C VAL A 532 19.16 29.35 8.90
N THR A 533 19.11 28.22 9.60
CA THR A 533 19.33 28.19 11.06
C THR A 533 20.80 28.12 11.48
N PHE A 534 21.68 27.64 10.61
CA PHE A 534 23.12 27.70 10.83
C PHE A 534 23.73 28.93 10.15
N VAL A 535 24.45 29.73 10.93
CA VAL A 535 25.11 30.94 10.43
C VAL A 535 26.16 30.58 9.39
N GLY A 536 26.11 31.24 8.22
CA GLY A 536 27.06 31.05 7.12
C GLY A 536 26.72 29.90 6.16
N LEU A 537 25.78 29.03 6.53
CA LEU A 537 25.43 27.83 5.75
C LEU A 537 24.60 28.18 4.49
N GLN A 538 23.84 29.29 4.52
CA GLN A 538 23.17 29.89 3.36
C GLN A 538 24.10 30.30 2.21
N ASN A 539 25.39 30.50 2.46
CA ASN A 539 26.37 30.83 1.43
C ASN A 539 27.02 29.58 0.80
N LEU A 540 26.71 28.40 1.34
CA LEU A 540 27.33 27.12 0.98
C LEU A 540 26.29 26.11 0.45
N ILE A 541 25.01 26.38 0.68
CA ILE A 541 23.87 25.61 0.20
C ILE A 541 23.00 26.53 -0.64
N ASP A 542 22.66 26.06 -1.83
CA ASP A 542 21.59 26.64 -2.62
C ASP A 542 20.25 26.33 -1.94
N THR A 543 19.59 27.37 -1.41
CA THR A 543 18.32 27.25 -0.70
C THR A 543 17.13 26.97 -1.61
N GLU A 544 17.26 27.19 -2.92
CA GLU A 544 16.22 27.00 -3.92
C GLU A 544 16.30 25.57 -4.48
N GLU A 545 17.51 25.12 -4.83
CA GLU A 545 17.74 23.75 -5.31
C GLU A 545 17.88 22.71 -4.17
N PHE A 546 18.01 23.17 -2.92
CA PHE A 546 18.35 22.35 -1.75
C PHE A 546 19.62 21.51 -1.97
N ALA A 547 20.61 22.08 -2.66
CA ALA A 547 21.83 21.43 -3.08
C ALA A 547 23.08 22.09 -2.46
N LEU A 548 24.14 21.31 -2.29
CA LEU A 548 25.44 21.83 -1.88
C LEU A 548 26.10 22.57 -3.05
N MET A 549 26.71 23.73 -2.78
CA MET A 549 27.60 24.36 -3.75
C MET A 549 28.84 23.50 -4.00
N GLU A 550 29.33 23.51 -5.23
CA GLU A 550 30.46 22.68 -5.64
C GLU A 550 31.71 23.01 -4.81
N GLY A 551 32.30 22.00 -4.16
CA GLY A 551 33.47 22.16 -3.28
C GLY A 551 33.19 22.61 -1.84
N ALA A 552 31.95 22.93 -1.48
CA ALA A 552 31.59 23.46 -0.15
C ALA A 552 31.47 22.39 0.97
N GLY A 553 31.77 21.12 0.69
CA GLY A 553 31.48 20.01 1.61
C GLY A 553 32.22 20.10 2.95
N GLU A 554 33.52 20.38 2.93
CA GLU A 554 34.34 20.48 4.15
C GLU A 554 33.92 21.68 5.02
N ASP A 555 33.61 22.81 4.38
CA ASP A 555 33.14 24.02 5.07
C ASP A 555 31.80 23.78 5.75
N VAL A 556 30.87 23.09 5.08
CA VAL A 556 29.57 22.71 5.66
C VAL A 556 29.74 21.78 6.86
N ALA A 557 30.62 20.77 6.76
CA ALA A 557 30.92 19.89 7.88
C ALA A 557 31.51 20.65 9.08
N ALA A 558 32.37 21.65 8.82
CA ALA A 558 32.94 22.50 9.86
C ALA A 558 31.87 23.35 10.56
N VAL A 559 30.92 23.93 9.83
CA VAL A 559 29.83 24.73 10.40
C VAL A 559 28.89 23.88 11.27
N PHE A 560 28.60 22.64 10.86
CA PHE A 560 27.79 21.74 11.68
C PHE A 560 28.46 21.35 12.99
N ALA A 561 29.80 21.34 13.05
CA ALA A 561 30.58 20.97 14.24
C ALA A 561 30.19 19.62 14.86
N ILE A 562 29.83 18.63 14.03
CA ILE A 562 29.50 17.26 14.44
C ILE A 562 30.44 16.24 13.81
N THR A 563 30.51 15.04 14.39
CA THR A 563 31.31 13.94 13.82
C THR A 563 30.64 13.31 12.61
N LYS A 564 31.41 12.64 11.73
CA LYS A 564 30.86 11.87 10.60
C LYS A 564 29.83 10.82 11.05
N ILE A 565 30.04 10.19 12.21
CA ILE A 565 29.10 9.22 12.78
C ILE A 565 27.80 9.90 13.23
N ALA A 566 27.89 11.05 13.90
CA ALA A 566 26.72 11.84 14.28
C ALA A 566 25.91 12.31 13.06
N ALA A 567 26.60 12.73 11.99
CA ALA A 567 25.97 13.08 10.73
C ALA A 567 25.22 11.89 10.10
N LEU A 568 25.84 10.71 10.05
CA LEU A 568 25.20 9.50 9.54
C LEU A 568 24.00 9.07 10.40
N ALA A 569 24.13 9.15 11.73
CA ALA A 569 23.06 8.83 12.66
C ALA A 569 21.86 9.78 12.54
N TYR A 570 22.12 11.09 12.43
CA TYR A 570 21.08 12.10 12.20
C TYR A 570 20.40 11.92 10.85
N LEU A 571 21.18 11.63 9.80
CA LEU A 571 20.66 11.31 8.47
C LEU A 571 19.69 10.12 8.54
N MET A 572 20.11 8.98 9.12
CA MET A 572 19.25 7.80 9.25
C MET A 572 18.02 8.05 10.12
N PHE A 573 18.16 8.81 11.21
CA PHE A 573 17.01 9.24 12.02
C PHE A 573 16.00 10.02 11.18
N ASN A 574 16.46 11.03 10.43
CA ASN A 574 15.56 11.84 9.60
C ASN A 574 14.91 11.02 8.47
N LEU A 575 15.64 10.07 7.88
CA LEU A 575 15.15 9.21 6.81
C LEU A 575 14.05 8.23 7.25
N TYR A 576 14.17 7.62 8.43
CA TYR A 576 13.28 6.53 8.87
C TYR A 576 12.27 6.92 9.96
N THR A 577 12.19 8.21 10.28
CA THR A 577 11.08 8.80 11.06
C THR A 577 9.78 8.85 10.24
N PRO A 578 8.63 9.21 10.86
CA PRO A 578 7.37 9.32 10.14
C PRO A 578 7.50 10.17 8.87
N PRO A 579 6.77 9.82 7.78
CA PRO A 579 6.83 10.56 6.53
C PRO A 579 6.17 11.93 6.69
N CYS A 580 6.18 12.74 5.62
CA CYS A 580 5.55 14.05 5.60
C CYS A 580 4.06 13.99 5.99
N PHE A 581 3.50 15.09 6.51
CA PHE A 581 2.10 15.18 6.93
C PHE A 581 1.11 14.77 5.85
N ALA A 582 1.39 15.10 4.58
CA ALA A 582 0.57 14.68 3.46
C ALA A 582 0.53 13.13 3.31
N ALA A 583 1.66 12.46 3.51
CA ALA A 583 1.74 10.99 3.52
C ALA A 583 1.05 10.38 4.75
N ILE A 584 1.16 11.01 5.93
CA ILE A 584 0.39 10.59 7.12
C ILE A 584 -1.12 10.74 6.88
N GLY A 585 -1.56 11.80 6.20
CA GLY A 585 -2.95 11.99 5.78
C GLY A 585 -3.42 10.89 4.82
N ALA A 586 -2.60 10.54 3.83
CA ALA A 586 -2.87 9.40 2.95
C ALA A 586 -2.95 8.08 3.75
N MET A 587 -2.02 7.87 4.69
CA MET A 587 -1.98 6.70 5.57
C MET A 587 -3.24 6.57 6.41
N ASN A 588 -3.74 7.69 6.97
CA ASN A 588 -4.99 7.71 7.71
C ASN A 588 -6.19 7.25 6.85
N SER A 589 -6.25 7.70 5.60
CA SER A 589 -7.32 7.32 4.66
C SER A 589 -7.30 5.83 4.29
N GLU A 590 -6.12 5.20 4.28
CA GLU A 590 -5.96 3.76 3.96
C GLU A 590 -6.09 2.85 5.19
N LEU A 591 -5.58 3.28 6.35
CA LEU A 591 -5.66 2.50 7.58
C LEU A 591 -7.08 2.46 8.15
N ARG A 592 -7.84 3.55 7.99
CA ARG A 592 -9.23 3.72 8.48
C ARG A 592 -9.39 3.43 9.97
N SER A 593 -8.34 3.62 10.75
CA SER A 593 -8.34 3.38 12.20
C SER A 593 -7.32 4.28 12.88
N LYS A 594 -7.79 5.15 13.79
CA LYS A 594 -6.93 6.07 14.56
C LYS A 594 -5.89 5.31 15.39
N LYS A 595 -6.27 4.15 15.95
CA LYS A 595 -5.37 3.30 16.73
C LYS A 595 -4.21 2.78 15.87
N TRP A 596 -4.50 2.35 14.64
CA TRP A 596 -3.48 1.93 13.69
C TRP A 596 -2.60 3.08 13.22
N LEU A 597 -3.19 4.26 12.98
CA LEU A 597 -2.43 5.45 12.58
C LEU A 597 -1.41 5.87 13.65
N TRP A 598 -1.85 6.02 14.90
CA TRP A 598 -0.95 6.38 16.00
C TRP A 598 0.07 5.27 16.29
N GLY A 599 -0.33 4.00 16.15
CA GLY A 599 0.60 2.87 16.23
C GLY A 599 1.66 2.90 15.12
N ALA A 600 1.29 3.29 13.90
CA ALA A 600 2.21 3.44 12.76
C ALA A 600 3.20 4.58 12.96
N ILE A 601 2.71 5.76 13.38
CA ILE A 601 3.55 6.93 13.69
C ILE A 601 4.53 6.57 14.83
N GLY A 602 4.03 5.94 15.90
CA GLY A 602 4.88 5.50 17.01
C GLY A 602 5.92 4.46 16.59
N LEU A 603 5.55 3.51 15.73
CA LEU A 603 6.47 2.51 15.18
C LEU A 603 7.57 3.18 14.33
N GLN A 604 7.21 4.08 13.42
CA GLN A 604 8.16 4.78 12.56
C GLN A 604 9.09 5.69 13.37
N MET A 605 8.54 6.48 14.30
CA MET A 605 9.32 7.35 15.18
C MET A 605 10.28 6.54 16.06
N GLY A 606 9.78 5.48 16.71
CA GLY A 606 10.62 4.61 17.53
C GLY A 606 11.69 3.87 16.72
N THR A 607 11.37 3.44 15.50
CA THR A 607 12.33 2.78 14.60
C THR A 607 13.42 3.75 14.15
N GLY A 608 13.06 4.93 13.64
CA GLY A 608 14.03 5.97 13.25
C GLY A 608 14.92 6.40 14.40
N TYR A 609 14.35 6.61 15.60
CA TYR A 609 15.10 6.90 16.82
C TYR A 609 16.08 5.78 17.19
N THR A 610 15.62 4.53 17.19
CA THR A 610 16.44 3.36 17.54
C THR A 610 17.61 3.22 16.57
N ILE A 611 17.40 3.40 15.27
CA ILE A 611 18.47 3.31 14.27
C ILE A 611 19.49 4.43 14.47
N GLY A 612 19.04 5.68 14.58
CA GLY A 612 19.93 6.81 14.83
C GLY A 612 20.77 6.62 16.09
N TYR A 613 20.11 6.20 17.19
CA TYR A 613 20.78 5.90 18.46
C TYR A 613 21.83 4.78 18.32
N LEU A 614 21.47 3.65 17.69
CA LEU A 614 22.40 2.53 17.52
C LEU A 614 23.59 2.91 16.64
N VAL A 615 23.36 3.62 15.52
CA VAL A 615 24.43 4.07 14.62
C VAL A 615 25.39 5.00 15.35
N TYR A 616 24.85 5.96 16.12
CA TYR A 616 25.68 6.90 16.86
C TYR A 616 26.49 6.22 17.95
N GLN A 617 25.85 5.43 18.82
CA GLN A 617 26.50 4.87 20.00
C GLN A 617 27.47 3.74 19.63
N ILE A 618 27.09 2.85 18.70
CA ILE A 618 27.98 1.78 18.23
C ILE A 618 29.11 2.39 17.40
N GLY A 619 28.81 3.32 16.50
CA GLY A 619 29.83 3.99 15.70
C GLY A 619 30.84 4.71 16.57
N THR A 620 30.38 5.49 17.56
CA THR A 620 31.25 6.21 18.50
C THR A 620 32.09 5.23 19.31
N LEU A 621 31.50 4.17 19.86
CA LEU A 621 32.23 3.12 20.59
C LEU A 621 33.35 2.50 19.75
N VAL A 622 33.08 2.22 18.47
CA VAL A 622 34.06 1.63 17.55
C VAL A 622 35.20 2.62 17.25
N THR A 623 34.91 3.91 17.10
CA THR A 623 35.92 4.91 16.73
C THR A 623 36.69 5.52 17.90
N THR A 624 36.05 5.71 19.06
CA THR A 624 36.65 6.42 20.21
C THR A 624 36.89 5.49 21.41
N GLY A 625 36.39 4.25 21.38
CA GLY A 625 36.51 3.29 22.48
C GLY A 625 35.55 3.55 23.65
N SER A 626 34.66 4.53 23.55
CA SER A 626 33.71 4.92 24.60
C SER A 626 32.32 5.24 24.03
N PHE A 627 31.29 5.12 24.85
CA PHE A 627 29.94 5.53 24.45
C PHE A 627 29.82 7.06 24.39
N GLY A 628 29.03 7.54 23.44
CA GLY A 628 28.79 8.98 23.26
C GLY A 628 27.85 9.56 24.33
N PRO A 629 27.74 10.90 24.40
CA PRO A 629 26.80 11.58 25.29
C PRO A 629 25.36 11.06 25.13
N GLY A 630 24.61 11.02 26.22
CA GLY A 630 23.21 10.60 26.21
C GLY A 630 22.98 9.08 26.08
N PHE A 631 24.02 8.24 26.14
CA PHE A 631 23.90 6.78 26.02
C PHE A 631 22.80 6.18 26.91
N VAL A 632 22.80 6.51 28.21
CA VAL A 632 21.83 5.97 29.18
C VAL A 632 20.41 6.44 28.86
N GLY A 633 20.22 7.72 28.56
CA GLY A 633 18.91 8.28 28.21
C GLY A 633 18.32 7.65 26.95
N GLY A 634 19.15 7.52 25.90
CA GLY A 634 18.74 6.85 24.66
C GLY A 634 18.47 5.36 24.86
N LEU A 635 19.26 4.66 25.69
CA LEU A 635 19.04 3.26 26.03
C LEU A 635 17.69 3.06 26.72
N ILE A 636 17.36 3.91 27.68
CA ILE A 636 16.05 3.89 28.36
C ILE A 636 14.93 4.05 27.34
N ALA A 637 15.03 5.02 26.42
CA ALA A 637 14.01 5.23 25.39
C ALA A 637 13.83 4.00 24.48
N VAL A 638 14.93 3.38 24.03
CA VAL A 638 14.90 2.15 23.22
C VAL A 638 14.32 0.97 23.99
N LEU A 639 14.67 0.81 25.28
CA LEU A 639 14.13 -0.24 26.13
C LEU A 639 12.64 -0.06 26.40
N VAL A 640 12.18 1.19 26.60
CA VAL A 640 10.75 1.50 26.73
C VAL A 640 10.01 1.15 25.44
N PHE A 641 10.54 1.53 24.28
CA PHE A 641 9.95 1.18 22.99
C PHE A 641 9.87 -0.34 22.79
N ALA A 642 10.96 -1.06 23.06
CA ALA A 642 10.99 -2.52 23.02
C ALA A 642 10.00 -3.15 24.01
N GLY A 643 9.91 -2.61 25.23
CA GLY A 643 8.97 -3.05 26.26
C GLY A 643 7.51 -2.88 25.83
N VAL A 644 7.15 -1.76 25.19
CA VAL A 644 5.82 -1.53 24.61
C VAL A 644 5.51 -2.57 23.53
N ILE A 645 6.46 -2.84 22.64
CA ILE A 645 6.27 -3.84 21.57
C ILE A 645 6.09 -5.24 22.16
N ILE A 646 6.91 -5.64 23.13
CA ILE A 646 6.81 -6.93 23.82
C ILE A 646 5.46 -7.05 24.54
N TYR A 647 5.03 -6.00 25.23
CA TYR A 647 3.73 -5.95 25.90
C TYR A 647 2.59 -6.15 24.88
N LEU A 648 2.62 -5.47 23.74
CA LEU A 648 1.62 -5.62 22.69
C LEU A 648 1.61 -7.05 22.12
N ILE A 649 2.78 -7.63 21.84
CA ILE A 649 2.88 -9.03 21.37
C ILE A 649 2.28 -9.99 22.40
N ASN A 650 2.62 -9.84 23.69
CA ASN A 650 2.12 -10.72 24.74
C ASN A 650 0.62 -10.56 24.98
N ASN A 651 0.10 -9.33 24.94
CA ASN A 651 -1.33 -9.06 25.04
C ASN A 651 -2.09 -9.71 23.88
N THR A 652 -1.56 -9.61 22.65
CA THR A 652 -2.17 -10.26 21.49
C THR A 652 -2.15 -11.78 21.62
N LYS A 653 -1.03 -12.38 22.06
CA LYS A 653 -0.97 -13.83 22.32
C LYS A 653 -2.01 -14.28 23.36
N LYS A 654 -2.19 -13.51 24.45
CA LYS A 654 -3.22 -13.78 25.47
C LYS A 654 -4.63 -13.72 24.88
N LYS A 655 -4.94 -12.69 24.10
CA LYS A 655 -6.25 -12.55 23.42
C LYS A 655 -6.53 -13.68 22.44
N MET A 656 -5.52 -14.08 21.67
CA MET A 656 -5.67 -15.23 20.78
C MET A 656 -5.91 -16.51 21.58
N ALA A 657 -5.16 -16.77 22.63
CA ALA A 657 -5.39 -17.96 23.47
C ALA A 657 -6.83 -18.02 24.01
N SER A 658 -7.42 -16.89 24.41
CA SER A 658 -8.83 -16.83 24.86
C SER A 658 -9.87 -16.95 23.75
N GLU A 659 -9.54 -16.56 22.51
CA GLU A 659 -10.45 -16.63 21.36
C GLU A 659 -10.41 -18.02 20.69
N TYR A 660 -9.30 -18.74 20.83
CA TYR A 660 -9.11 -20.11 20.31
C TYR A 660 -9.47 -21.22 21.30
N THR A 661 -9.81 -20.91 22.56
CA THR A 661 -10.48 -21.86 23.46
C THR A 661 -11.94 -22.07 23.04
N LEU A 662 -12.14 -22.63 21.84
CA LEU A 662 -13.41 -23.19 21.38
C LEU A 662 -13.57 -24.62 21.90
N ASN A 663 -13.56 -24.76 23.22
CA ASN A 663 -14.06 -25.92 23.96
C ASN A 663 -14.22 -25.54 25.44
N THR A 664 -15.18 -24.67 25.73
CA THR A 664 -15.98 -24.84 26.94
C THR A 664 -17.12 -25.77 26.57
N GLY A 665 -16.88 -27.07 26.75
CA GLY A 665 -17.95 -28.05 26.79
C GLY A 665 -19.00 -27.59 27.79
N THR A 666 -20.24 -27.48 27.33
CA THR A 666 -21.40 -27.62 28.19
C THR A 666 -21.80 -29.08 28.15
N LEU A 667 -21.68 -29.70 29.32
CA LEU A 667 -22.41 -30.88 29.78
C LEU A 667 -23.89 -30.82 29.40
#